data_AF-A0A1I5CTD1-F1
#
_entry.id   AF-A0A1I5CTD1-F1
#
_cell.length_a   1.000
_cell.length_b   1.000
_cell.length_c   1.000
_cell.angle_alpha   90.00
_cell.angle_beta   90.00
_cell.angle_gamma   90.00
#
_symmetry.space_group_name_H-M   'P 1'
#
loop_
_entity.id
_entity.type
_entity.pdbx_description
1 polymer ?
#
loop_
_entity_poly.entity_id
_entity_poly.type
_entity_poly.pdbx_seq_one_letter_code
_entity_poly.pdbx_strand_id
1 'polypeptide(L)'
;MNNIPSWLRAFFGENNLLSLEKLLSDAPGAYAAEQKSALLPLVKSALDGEWPIILPWCDRQHWVFFAMAEDERTLQELTKVINARLGSADVTPERRIYLSPTFGPTLAAETVLLEHSPTGFIRIELLEGKREDKQAKKRVFAALKEVIDLFRLRPSLVRTRKRPFGRILSDFMLATNQKEVEASNNFLQELRDNGLLSKRNLLLLEFQQAGKWQNWDALLNHQDLPDLIRGRIPSSLTRMLLVAYQHRYLGHGALSYTQEMPSALRPAFLALYPLFMQVPLLGSEEEELNAWKSWAIGVALVGDKTLLSALPEVLKSGWLQELQHWGDLKGNSNETPLSAPVLFSQPPTSLESLASYLQSSLTATTEILGSYAEMLRNADTQLLEQAQRVPLLNALIESINRLTTTSINGWDCWFSRLSEPDVDGNVLLQIVALESEHWPIVTFHETTFIRLLSKDFPPHAFPTLRNAMPAFIEWLEKNQVLLLSTTWVKWMDILAMEQSVSQADVKLATLAAEHFLQGSISLTDYQLFVATLQLIIERSGSLKNLLTLGELMELFLDAPDLDNSVRNALWMDIQSCASSVWPRLDHPTRTIMRNLAIDVLGNGADAVFPPEALGCDKSELKTLPDLLGKRIAIYTLTEGAARRARGMIEALFKGVRVDVNHDHTATDKLVNLAKQADYFIFAATSAKHQALYAVTPHRRDLIYPKGKGAGSILNAFIAHVQQSMSVAE
;
A
#
# COMPACT_ATOMS: atom_id res chain seq x y z
N MET A 1 -10.97 -35.35 -29.61
CA MET A 1 -11.03 -34.41 -30.75
C MET A 1 -10.65 -33.04 -30.20
N ASN A 2 -9.43 -32.57 -30.50
CA ASN A 2 -8.84 -31.39 -29.87
C ASN A 2 -9.59 -30.11 -30.27
N ASN A 3 -9.82 -29.24 -29.29
CA ASN A 3 -10.53 -27.98 -29.45
C ASN A 3 -9.62 -26.94 -30.12
N ILE A 4 -9.39 -27.10 -31.43
CA ILE A 4 -8.54 -26.19 -32.22
C ILE A 4 -9.26 -24.85 -32.38
N PRO A 5 -8.62 -23.70 -32.05
CA PRO A 5 -9.22 -22.38 -32.24
C PRO A 5 -9.68 -22.12 -33.68
N SER A 6 -10.84 -21.46 -33.85
CA SER A 6 -11.44 -21.18 -35.16
C SER A 6 -10.53 -20.34 -36.07
N TRP A 7 -9.87 -19.32 -35.51
CA TRP A 7 -8.92 -18.48 -36.24
C TRP A 7 -7.70 -19.27 -36.74
N LEU A 8 -7.22 -20.24 -35.95
CA LEU A 8 -6.07 -21.07 -36.34
C LEU A 8 -6.44 -22.01 -37.50
N ARG A 9 -7.68 -22.52 -37.54
CA ARG A 9 -8.20 -23.26 -38.70
C ARG A 9 -8.32 -22.37 -39.93
N ALA A 10 -8.76 -21.13 -39.78
CA ALA A 10 -8.82 -20.17 -40.87
C ALA A 10 -7.43 -19.84 -41.44
N PHE A 11 -6.41 -19.73 -40.58
CA PHE A 11 -5.01 -19.51 -41.00
C PHE A 11 -4.43 -20.68 -41.82
N PHE A 12 -4.73 -21.93 -41.44
CA PHE A 12 -4.34 -23.14 -42.18
C PHE A 12 -5.37 -23.54 -43.26
N GLY A 13 -6.17 -22.58 -43.75
CA GLY A 13 -7.17 -22.78 -44.80
C GLY A 13 -6.59 -23.00 -46.20
N GLU A 14 -7.41 -22.79 -47.24
CA GLU A 14 -7.13 -23.22 -48.63
C GLU A 14 -5.81 -22.69 -49.23
N ASN A 15 -5.31 -21.55 -48.76
CA ASN A 15 -4.09 -20.92 -49.28
C ASN A 15 -2.79 -21.42 -48.61
N ASN A 16 -2.88 -22.23 -47.55
CA ASN A 16 -1.72 -22.80 -46.87
C ASN A 16 -1.61 -24.30 -47.20
N LEU A 17 -0.53 -24.73 -47.83
CA LEU A 17 -0.30 -26.15 -48.14
C LEU A 17 -0.06 -26.99 -46.89
N LEU A 18 0.19 -26.36 -45.73
CA LEU A 18 0.35 -27.05 -44.46
C LEU A 18 -1.01 -27.38 -43.84
N SER A 19 -1.33 -28.67 -43.73
CA SER A 19 -2.54 -29.13 -43.04
C SER A 19 -2.32 -29.33 -41.53
N LEU A 20 -3.04 -28.56 -40.70
CA LEU A 20 -3.01 -28.70 -39.25
C LEU A 20 -3.52 -30.07 -38.77
N GLU A 21 -4.55 -30.61 -39.42
CA GLU A 21 -5.13 -31.91 -39.07
C GLU A 21 -4.16 -33.07 -39.31
N LYS A 22 -3.37 -33.01 -40.40
CA LYS A 22 -2.32 -34.00 -40.68
C LYS A 22 -1.11 -33.89 -39.74
N LEU A 23 -0.91 -32.73 -39.12
CA LEU A 23 0.15 -32.49 -38.13
C LEU A 23 -0.20 -33.07 -36.76
N LEU A 24 -1.49 -32.98 -36.37
CA LEU A 24 -1.99 -33.41 -35.06
C LEU A 24 -2.51 -34.86 -35.03
N SER A 25 -2.65 -35.51 -36.20
CA SER A 25 -3.13 -36.90 -36.33
C SER A 25 -1.98 -37.89 -36.52
N ASP A 26 -2.15 -39.12 -36.03
CA ASP A 26 -1.26 -40.26 -36.26
C ASP A 26 -1.80 -41.26 -37.31
N ALA A 27 -2.83 -40.85 -38.06
CA ALA A 27 -3.47 -41.67 -39.09
C ALA A 27 -2.64 -41.81 -40.39
N PRO A 28 -2.96 -42.76 -41.29
CA PRO A 28 -2.33 -42.88 -42.60
C PRO A 28 -2.50 -41.59 -43.41
N GLY A 29 -1.39 -40.90 -43.72
CA GLY A 29 -1.40 -39.56 -44.35
C GLY A 29 -0.90 -38.42 -43.43
N ALA A 30 -0.53 -38.75 -42.19
CA ALA A 30 0.16 -37.83 -41.28
C ALA A 30 1.57 -37.45 -41.77
N TYR A 31 2.07 -36.29 -41.32
CA TYR A 31 3.44 -35.89 -41.61
C TYR A 31 4.47 -36.88 -41.03
N ALA A 32 5.60 -37.04 -41.73
CA ALA A 32 6.71 -37.86 -41.26
C ALA A 32 7.24 -37.35 -39.90
N ALA A 33 7.81 -38.24 -39.08
CA ALA A 33 8.29 -37.91 -37.75
C ALA A 33 9.26 -36.71 -37.74
N GLU A 34 10.15 -36.61 -38.73
CA GLU A 34 11.05 -35.47 -38.90
C GLU A 34 10.30 -34.14 -39.11
N GLN A 35 9.26 -34.13 -39.94
CA GLN A 35 8.47 -32.93 -40.23
C GLN A 35 7.60 -32.54 -39.03
N LYS A 36 7.01 -33.53 -38.34
CA LYS A 36 6.29 -33.31 -37.07
C LYS A 36 7.21 -32.67 -36.03
N SER A 37 8.44 -33.18 -35.88
CA SER A 37 9.40 -32.64 -34.89
C SER A 37 9.78 -31.18 -35.14
N ALA A 38 9.75 -30.72 -36.39
CA ALA A 38 10.10 -29.34 -36.77
C ALA A 38 8.91 -28.38 -36.69
N LEU A 39 7.71 -28.82 -37.10
CA LEU A 39 6.53 -27.96 -37.21
C LEU A 39 5.69 -27.90 -35.93
N LEU A 40 5.62 -29.00 -35.18
CA LEU A 40 4.79 -29.08 -33.98
C LEU A 40 5.16 -28.03 -32.92
N PRO A 41 6.45 -27.73 -32.63
CA PRO A 41 6.81 -26.69 -31.66
C PRO A 41 6.31 -25.30 -32.02
N LEU A 42 6.25 -24.96 -33.31
CA LEU A 42 5.79 -23.64 -33.77
C LEU A 42 4.28 -23.45 -33.59
N VAL A 43 3.52 -24.52 -33.86
CA VAL A 43 2.05 -24.48 -33.78
C VAL A 43 1.55 -24.67 -32.34
N LYS A 44 2.34 -25.32 -31.48
CA LYS A 44 1.98 -25.60 -30.09
C LYS A 44 1.65 -24.32 -29.31
N SER A 45 2.42 -23.25 -29.49
CA SER A 45 2.13 -21.94 -28.86
C SER A 45 0.72 -21.44 -29.17
N ALA A 46 0.25 -21.58 -30.42
CA ALA A 46 -1.08 -21.14 -30.82
C ALA A 46 -2.20 -22.07 -30.32
N LEU A 47 -1.91 -23.36 -30.12
CA LEU A 47 -2.87 -24.33 -29.59
C LEU A 47 -3.07 -24.17 -28.08
N ASP A 48 -1.98 -23.88 -27.36
CA ASP A 48 -1.98 -23.71 -25.91
C ASP A 48 -2.36 -22.27 -25.50
N GLY A 49 -2.47 -21.34 -26.45
CA GLY A 49 -2.81 -19.94 -26.19
C GLY A 49 -1.67 -19.14 -25.54
N GLU A 50 -0.42 -19.58 -25.74
CA GLU A 50 0.77 -19.02 -25.11
C GLU A 50 1.59 -18.14 -26.07
N TRP A 51 2.05 -16.99 -25.60
CA TRP A 51 2.92 -16.09 -26.35
C TRP A 51 4.41 -16.46 -26.19
N PRO A 52 5.27 -16.22 -27.21
CA PRO A 52 4.96 -15.67 -28.53
C PRO A 52 4.43 -16.75 -29.48
N ILE A 53 3.61 -16.34 -30.45
CA ILE A 53 3.04 -17.23 -31.47
C ILE A 53 3.86 -17.08 -32.76
N ILE A 54 4.40 -18.18 -33.29
CA ILE A 54 5.10 -18.21 -34.58
C ILE A 54 4.47 -19.27 -35.47
N LEU A 55 3.82 -18.87 -36.56
CA LEU A 55 3.09 -19.79 -37.42
C LEU A 55 3.75 -19.95 -38.80
N PRO A 56 3.91 -21.20 -39.30
CA PRO A 56 4.43 -21.45 -40.63
C PRO A 56 3.33 -21.37 -41.70
N TRP A 57 3.67 -20.79 -42.83
CA TRP A 57 2.84 -20.72 -44.03
C TRP A 57 3.68 -21.09 -45.26
N CYS A 58 3.11 -21.92 -46.14
CA CYS A 58 3.80 -22.39 -47.33
C CYS A 58 2.83 -22.48 -48.51
N ASP A 59 3.27 -21.99 -49.67
CA ASP A 59 2.67 -22.28 -50.98
C ASP A 59 3.68 -23.02 -51.88
N ARG A 60 3.41 -23.11 -53.19
CA ARG A 60 4.31 -23.79 -54.15
C ARG A 60 5.63 -23.04 -54.39
N GLN A 61 5.74 -21.77 -54.03
CA GLN A 61 6.85 -20.87 -54.37
C GLN A 61 7.51 -20.21 -53.15
N HIS A 62 6.83 -20.15 -52.01
CA HIS A 62 7.15 -19.32 -50.86
C HIS A 62 7.08 -20.14 -49.57
N TRP A 63 7.98 -19.79 -48.65
CA TRP A 63 8.03 -20.30 -47.28
C TRP A 63 8.12 -19.09 -46.36
N VAL A 64 7.05 -18.83 -45.62
CA VAL A 64 6.88 -17.65 -44.78
C VAL A 64 6.53 -18.06 -43.36
N PHE A 65 7.09 -17.38 -42.37
CA PHE A 65 6.72 -17.51 -40.99
C PHE A 65 6.19 -16.17 -40.47
N PHE A 66 5.12 -16.24 -39.69
CA PHE A 66 4.50 -15.08 -39.07
C PHE A 66 4.69 -15.14 -37.57
N ALA A 67 5.31 -14.13 -36.98
CA ALA A 67 5.52 -14.04 -35.54
C ALA A 67 4.66 -12.92 -34.93
N MET A 68 4.03 -13.21 -33.81
CA MET A 68 3.12 -12.31 -33.08
C MET A 68 3.41 -12.34 -31.57
N ALA A 69 3.04 -11.26 -30.88
CA ALA A 69 3.20 -11.09 -29.44
C ALA A 69 1.96 -10.43 -28.83
N GLU A 70 1.84 -10.49 -27.50
CA GLU A 70 0.66 -10.04 -26.75
C GLU A 70 0.39 -8.52 -26.88
N ASP A 71 1.44 -7.71 -26.90
CA ASP A 71 1.35 -6.25 -26.94
C ASP A 71 2.43 -5.63 -27.87
N GLU A 72 2.30 -4.35 -28.19
CA GLU A 72 3.24 -3.65 -29.09
C GLU A 72 4.69 -3.69 -28.57
N ARG A 73 4.88 -3.59 -27.25
CA ARG A 73 6.20 -3.59 -26.63
C ARG A 73 6.88 -4.94 -26.77
N THR A 74 6.18 -6.02 -26.44
CA THR A 74 6.65 -7.40 -26.57
C THR A 74 6.86 -7.76 -28.04
N LEU A 75 6.09 -7.20 -28.96
CA LEU A 75 6.31 -7.35 -30.40
C LEU A 75 7.62 -6.69 -30.86
N GLN A 76 7.95 -5.50 -30.33
CA GLN A 76 9.24 -4.85 -30.58
C GLN A 76 10.41 -5.63 -29.97
N GLU A 77 10.24 -6.20 -28.78
CA GLU A 77 11.24 -7.07 -28.15
C GLU A 77 11.44 -8.36 -28.96
N LEU A 78 10.35 -8.99 -29.41
CA LEU A 78 10.37 -10.17 -30.25
C LEU A 78 11.11 -9.91 -31.57
N THR A 79 10.89 -8.74 -32.18
CA THR A 79 11.63 -8.29 -33.36
C THR A 79 13.14 -8.28 -33.12
N LYS A 80 13.60 -7.78 -31.96
CA LYS A 80 15.02 -7.74 -31.61
C LYS A 80 15.60 -9.15 -31.41
N VAL A 81 14.87 -10.03 -30.73
CA VAL A 81 15.30 -11.42 -30.49
C VAL A 81 15.38 -12.21 -31.79
N ILE A 82 14.36 -12.07 -32.66
CA ILE A 82 14.34 -12.64 -34.01
C ILE A 82 15.54 -12.13 -34.81
N ASN A 83 15.81 -10.83 -34.81
CA ASN A 83 16.94 -10.25 -35.55
C ASN A 83 18.31 -10.73 -35.03
N ALA A 84 18.45 -10.91 -33.71
CA ALA A 84 19.68 -11.40 -33.11
C ALA A 84 19.92 -12.89 -33.42
N ARG A 85 18.86 -13.72 -33.43
CA ARG A 85 18.97 -15.16 -33.62
C ARG A 85 19.01 -15.57 -35.10
N LEU A 86 18.15 -14.99 -35.91
CA LEU A 86 18.05 -15.23 -37.34
C LEU A 86 18.88 -14.14 -38.04
N GLY A 87 20.14 -14.44 -38.37
CA GLY A 87 20.96 -13.54 -39.18
C GLY A 87 20.40 -13.33 -40.60
N SER A 88 21.20 -12.77 -41.50
CA SER A 88 20.82 -12.47 -42.90
C SER A 88 21.16 -13.58 -43.90
N ALA A 89 21.66 -14.74 -43.45
CA ALA A 89 22.21 -15.77 -44.35
C ALA A 89 21.16 -16.68 -45.00
N ASP A 90 20.07 -17.00 -44.28
CA ASP A 90 19.04 -17.96 -44.72
C ASP A 90 17.65 -17.30 -44.93
N VAL A 91 17.43 -16.09 -44.40
CA VAL A 91 16.14 -15.37 -44.40
C VAL A 91 16.30 -13.90 -44.80
N THR A 92 15.22 -13.28 -45.23
CA THR A 92 15.20 -11.86 -45.62
C THR A 92 15.63 -10.95 -44.46
N PRO A 93 16.51 -9.95 -44.70
CA PRO A 93 17.04 -9.09 -43.65
C PRO A 93 16.06 -7.99 -43.20
N GLU A 94 15.13 -7.57 -44.07
CA GLU A 94 14.12 -6.58 -43.73
C GLU A 94 12.94 -7.23 -42.97
N ARG A 95 13.01 -7.17 -41.63
CA ARG A 95 11.95 -7.65 -40.73
C ARG A 95 11.34 -6.46 -40.00
N ARG A 96 10.21 -5.98 -40.52
CA ARG A 96 9.40 -4.89 -39.96
C ARG A 96 8.09 -5.45 -39.41
N ILE A 97 7.42 -4.64 -38.59
CA ILE A 97 6.09 -4.94 -38.10
C ILE A 97 5.08 -4.48 -39.16
N TYR A 98 4.18 -5.39 -39.55
CA TYR A 98 3.10 -5.12 -40.48
C TYR A 98 1.81 -4.89 -39.71
N LEU A 99 1.16 -3.75 -39.98
CA LEU A 99 -0.12 -3.35 -39.40
C LEU A 99 -1.29 -3.48 -40.40
N SER A 100 -0.98 -3.78 -41.65
CA SER A 100 -1.95 -4.01 -42.71
C SER A 100 -1.52 -5.24 -43.53
N PRO A 101 -2.48 -5.99 -44.08
CA PRO A 101 -2.17 -7.17 -44.85
C PRO A 101 -1.58 -6.77 -46.21
N THR A 102 -0.56 -7.50 -46.62
CA THR A 102 0.18 -7.30 -47.86
C THR A 102 -0.61 -7.90 -49.02
N PHE A 103 -0.67 -7.19 -50.14
CA PHE A 103 -1.29 -7.73 -51.35
C PHE A 103 -0.48 -8.92 -51.87
N GLY A 104 -1.10 -10.10 -51.99
CA GLY A 104 -0.40 -11.31 -52.42
C GLY A 104 -1.07 -12.61 -51.94
N PRO A 105 -0.38 -13.76 -52.10
CA PRO A 105 -0.94 -15.07 -51.76
C PRO A 105 -1.14 -15.28 -50.25
N THR A 106 -0.49 -14.46 -49.41
CA THR A 106 -0.61 -14.48 -47.95
C THR A 106 -1.73 -13.59 -47.42
N LEU A 107 -2.46 -12.85 -48.27
CA LEU A 107 -3.47 -11.86 -47.85
C LEU A 107 -4.48 -12.44 -46.84
N ALA A 108 -5.07 -13.60 -47.15
CA ALA A 108 -6.06 -14.24 -46.29
C ALA A 108 -5.49 -14.65 -44.92
N ALA A 109 -4.24 -15.13 -44.89
CA ALA A 109 -3.57 -15.53 -43.65
C ALA A 109 -3.22 -14.29 -42.81
N GLU A 110 -2.72 -13.22 -43.43
CA GLU A 110 -2.36 -11.98 -42.76
C GLU A 110 -3.59 -11.26 -42.19
N THR A 111 -4.74 -11.28 -42.89
CA THR A 111 -6.02 -10.76 -42.36
C THR A 111 -6.44 -11.47 -41.08
N VAL A 112 -6.39 -12.82 -41.07
CA VAL A 112 -6.74 -13.61 -39.88
C VAL A 112 -5.79 -13.33 -38.71
N LEU A 113 -4.49 -13.15 -38.99
CA LEU A 113 -3.51 -12.81 -37.95
C LEU A 113 -3.77 -11.42 -37.36
N LEU A 114 -4.13 -10.42 -38.17
CA LEU A 114 -4.44 -9.06 -37.69
C LEU A 114 -5.77 -8.98 -36.93
N GLU A 115 -6.76 -9.80 -37.30
CA GLU A 115 -8.00 -9.95 -36.51
C GLU A 115 -7.72 -10.56 -35.12
N HIS A 116 -6.77 -11.50 -35.04
CA HIS A 116 -6.39 -12.12 -33.78
C HIS A 116 -5.43 -11.25 -32.93
N SER A 117 -4.51 -10.54 -33.58
CA SER A 117 -3.48 -9.70 -32.96
C SER A 117 -3.44 -8.32 -33.62
N PRO A 118 -4.28 -7.36 -33.16
CA PRO A 118 -4.35 -6.01 -33.75
C PRO A 118 -3.06 -5.19 -33.64
N THR A 119 -2.13 -5.63 -32.79
CA THR A 119 -0.80 -5.04 -32.56
C THR A 119 0.17 -5.22 -33.73
N GLY A 120 -0.17 -6.09 -34.69
CA GLY A 120 0.63 -6.38 -35.88
C GLY A 120 1.38 -7.70 -35.82
N PHE A 121 2.03 -8.05 -36.93
CA PHE A 121 2.83 -9.28 -37.07
C PHE A 121 4.18 -9.01 -37.73
N ILE A 122 5.14 -9.90 -37.52
CA ILE A 122 6.46 -9.89 -38.16
C ILE A 122 6.49 -10.98 -39.23
N ARG A 123 6.82 -10.61 -40.45
CA ARG A 123 6.98 -11.53 -41.58
C ARG A 123 8.44 -11.98 -41.71
N ILE A 124 8.67 -13.29 -41.78
CA ILE A 124 9.99 -13.89 -41.95
C ILE A 124 9.95 -14.80 -43.17
N GLU A 125 10.71 -14.47 -44.21
CA GLU A 125 10.67 -15.22 -45.47
C GLU A 125 12.05 -15.83 -45.79
N LEU A 126 12.06 -17.06 -46.31
CA LEU A 126 13.29 -17.71 -46.79
C LEU A 126 13.78 -17.06 -48.09
N LEU A 127 15.09 -16.81 -48.19
CA LEU A 127 15.73 -16.31 -49.40
C LEU A 127 15.54 -17.29 -50.58
N GLU A 128 15.31 -16.78 -51.79
CA GLU A 128 14.99 -17.57 -52.99
C GLU A 128 15.96 -18.75 -53.21
N GLY A 129 17.27 -18.51 -53.11
CA GLY A 129 18.30 -19.55 -53.27
C GLY A 129 18.40 -20.58 -52.11
N LYS A 130 17.63 -20.40 -51.03
CA LYS A 130 17.61 -21.28 -49.85
C LYS A 130 16.27 -22.00 -49.66
N ARG A 131 15.27 -21.72 -50.51
CA ARG A 131 13.94 -22.34 -50.44
C ARG A 131 13.95 -23.86 -50.71
N GLU A 132 14.90 -24.37 -51.48
CA GLU A 132 15.04 -25.81 -51.74
C GLU A 132 16.07 -26.51 -50.83
N ASP A 133 16.88 -25.74 -50.09
CA ASP A 133 17.92 -26.26 -49.20
C ASP A 133 17.30 -26.83 -47.90
N LYS A 134 17.29 -28.16 -47.78
CA LYS A 134 16.79 -28.87 -46.60
C LYS A 134 17.56 -28.50 -45.32
N GLN A 135 18.85 -28.21 -45.40
CA GLN A 135 19.67 -27.85 -44.25
C GLN A 135 19.38 -26.41 -43.79
N ALA A 136 19.20 -25.48 -44.73
CA ALA A 136 18.79 -24.11 -44.43
C ALA A 136 17.42 -24.07 -43.74
N LYS A 137 16.45 -24.84 -44.25
CA LYS A 137 15.15 -25.02 -43.61
C LYS A 137 15.29 -25.51 -42.17
N LYS A 138 16.02 -26.63 -41.95
CA LYS A 138 16.24 -27.19 -40.61
C LYS A 138 16.87 -26.17 -39.64
N ARG A 139 17.84 -25.36 -40.09
CA ARG A 139 18.42 -24.28 -39.28
C ARG A 139 17.42 -23.21 -38.89
N VAL A 140 16.59 -22.75 -39.83
CA VAL A 140 15.58 -21.71 -39.57
C VAL A 140 14.50 -22.20 -38.60
N PHE A 141 14.02 -23.45 -38.75
CA PHE A 141 13.08 -24.04 -37.78
C PHE A 141 13.67 -24.16 -36.38
N ALA A 142 14.91 -24.64 -36.28
CA ALA A 142 15.60 -24.76 -34.99
C ALA A 142 15.78 -23.37 -34.34
N ALA A 143 16.18 -22.37 -35.13
CA ALA A 143 16.32 -20.99 -34.66
C ALA A 143 14.98 -20.40 -34.19
N LEU A 144 13.88 -20.61 -34.91
CA LEU A 144 12.55 -20.13 -34.50
C LEU A 144 12.05 -20.82 -33.24
N LYS A 145 12.29 -22.13 -33.11
CA LYS A 145 11.99 -22.86 -31.87
C LYS A 145 12.79 -22.29 -30.69
N GLU A 146 14.08 -22.07 -30.86
CA GLU A 146 14.92 -21.44 -29.82
C GLU A 146 14.47 -20.02 -29.48
N VAL A 147 13.98 -19.24 -30.45
CA VAL A 147 13.38 -17.92 -30.17
C VAL A 147 12.17 -18.08 -29.25
N ILE A 148 11.26 -19.03 -29.52
CA ILE A 148 10.11 -19.30 -28.64
C ILE A 148 10.59 -19.67 -27.24
N ASP A 149 11.54 -20.60 -27.12
CA ASP A 149 12.05 -21.09 -25.85
C ASP A 149 12.75 -19.97 -25.05
N LEU A 150 13.61 -19.17 -25.68
CA LEU A 150 14.30 -18.03 -25.06
C LEU A 150 13.33 -16.92 -24.64
N PHE A 151 12.30 -16.66 -25.45
CA PHE A 151 11.31 -15.64 -25.14
C PHE A 151 10.38 -16.06 -23.99
N ARG A 152 10.24 -17.36 -23.74
CA ARG A 152 9.50 -17.90 -22.59
C ARG A 152 10.35 -17.99 -21.32
N LEU A 153 11.63 -18.33 -21.46
CA LEU A 153 12.58 -18.38 -20.35
C LEU A 153 13.05 -17.00 -19.88
N ARG A 154 12.71 -15.94 -20.60
CA ARG A 154 13.09 -14.58 -20.22
C ARG A 154 12.52 -14.25 -18.83
N PRO A 155 13.35 -13.79 -17.89
CA PRO A 155 12.83 -13.02 -16.76
C PRO A 155 12.05 -11.84 -17.33
N SER A 156 10.91 -11.49 -16.73
CA SER A 156 10.23 -10.25 -17.07
C SER A 156 11.19 -9.09 -16.81
N LEU A 157 11.82 -8.58 -17.86
CA LEU A 157 12.62 -7.36 -17.82
C LEU A 157 11.66 -6.17 -17.72
N VAL A 158 10.89 -6.12 -16.64
CA VAL A 158 10.40 -4.87 -16.11
C VAL A 158 11.66 -4.15 -15.68
N ARG A 159 12.23 -3.36 -16.60
CA ARG A 159 13.20 -2.34 -16.25
C ARG A 159 12.46 -1.42 -15.29
N THR A 160 12.55 -1.69 -13.99
CA THR A 160 12.13 -0.80 -12.94
C THR A 160 12.95 0.45 -13.16
N ARG A 161 12.41 1.43 -13.90
CA ARG A 161 12.85 2.81 -13.70
C ARG A 161 12.73 2.98 -12.19
N LYS A 162 13.86 3.24 -11.51
CA LYS A 162 13.85 3.53 -10.08
C LYS A 162 12.76 4.56 -9.86
N ARG A 163 11.74 4.20 -9.09
CA ARG A 163 10.60 5.08 -8.87
C ARG A 163 11.10 6.31 -8.11
N PRO A 164 10.52 7.50 -8.32
CA PRO A 164 10.90 8.67 -7.55
C PRO A 164 10.77 8.39 -6.05
N PHE A 165 11.78 8.78 -5.26
CA PHE A 165 11.81 8.54 -3.82
C PHE A 165 10.52 8.94 -3.11
N GLY A 166 10.03 10.16 -3.37
CA GLY A 166 8.78 10.66 -2.79
C GLY A 166 7.55 9.80 -3.10
N ARG A 167 7.50 9.14 -4.28
CA ARG A 167 6.41 8.22 -4.64
C ARG A 167 6.48 6.93 -3.83
N ILE A 168 7.67 6.38 -3.63
CA ILE A 168 7.86 5.15 -2.83
C ILE A 168 7.52 5.43 -1.36
N LEU A 169 7.98 6.56 -0.83
CA LEU A 169 7.70 6.96 0.55
C LEU A 169 6.19 7.22 0.76
N SER A 170 5.54 7.86 -0.21
CA SER A 170 4.08 8.06 -0.19
C SER A 170 3.31 6.73 -0.20
N ASP A 171 3.69 5.80 -1.06
CA ASP A 171 3.06 4.48 -1.12
C ASP A 171 3.34 3.63 0.12
N PHE A 172 4.53 3.76 0.73
CA PHE A 172 4.84 3.17 2.03
C PHE A 172 3.94 3.71 3.13
N MET A 173 3.76 5.04 3.24
CA MET A 173 2.86 5.65 4.21
C MET A 173 1.42 5.17 3.99
N LEU A 174 0.94 5.20 2.73
CA LEU A 174 -0.40 4.73 2.37
C LEU A 174 -0.62 3.26 2.76
N ALA A 175 0.29 2.37 2.38
CA ALA A 175 0.20 0.94 2.68
C ALA A 175 0.27 0.66 4.19
N THR A 176 1.10 1.42 4.92
CA THR A 176 1.22 1.29 6.37
C THR A 176 -0.07 1.72 7.07
N ASN A 177 -0.67 2.84 6.63
CA ASN A 177 -1.91 3.38 7.19
C ASN A 177 -3.10 2.46 6.90
N GLN A 178 -3.14 1.84 5.72
CA GLN A 178 -4.13 0.82 5.34
C GLN A 178 -3.85 -0.57 5.94
N LYS A 179 -2.75 -0.75 6.70
CA LYS A 179 -2.31 -2.03 7.30
C LYS A 179 -2.04 -3.14 6.27
N GLU A 180 -1.57 -2.79 5.08
CA GLU A 180 -1.16 -3.73 4.04
C GLU A 180 0.28 -4.23 4.27
N VAL A 181 0.40 -5.30 5.05
CA VAL A 181 1.70 -5.82 5.53
C VAL A 181 2.68 -6.12 4.39
N GLU A 182 2.27 -6.91 3.40
CA GLU A 182 3.14 -7.30 2.28
C GLU A 182 3.57 -6.12 1.43
N ALA A 183 2.63 -5.22 1.09
CA ALA A 183 2.92 -4.06 0.26
C ALA A 183 3.86 -3.08 0.97
N SER A 184 3.60 -2.79 2.24
CA SER A 184 4.44 -1.90 3.05
C SER A 184 5.86 -2.45 3.23
N ASN A 185 6.02 -3.76 3.47
CA ASN A 185 7.35 -4.40 3.53
C ASN A 185 8.12 -4.29 2.21
N ASN A 186 7.43 -4.49 1.08
CA ASN A 186 8.05 -4.33 -0.24
C ASN A 186 8.51 -2.89 -0.48
N PHE A 187 7.70 -1.88 -0.10
CA PHE A 187 8.10 -0.48 -0.24
C PHE A 187 9.22 -0.09 0.72
N LEU A 188 9.25 -0.62 1.95
CA LEU A 188 10.34 -0.41 2.89
C LEU A 188 11.66 -0.97 2.34
N GLN A 189 11.62 -2.15 1.72
CA GLN A 189 12.78 -2.71 1.03
C GLN A 189 13.19 -1.85 -0.18
N GLU A 190 12.22 -1.36 -0.97
CA GLU A 190 12.49 -0.45 -2.08
C GLU A 190 13.15 0.87 -1.61
N LEU A 191 12.73 1.42 -0.46
CA LEU A 191 13.36 2.59 0.17
C LEU A 191 14.80 2.30 0.60
N ARG A 192 15.05 1.10 1.16
CA ARG A 192 16.38 0.63 1.56
C ARG A 192 17.32 0.52 0.35
N ASP A 193 16.83 -0.01 -0.77
CA ASP A 193 17.60 -0.19 -2.02
C ASP A 193 17.91 1.13 -2.76
N ASN A 194 17.13 2.18 -2.52
CA ASN A 194 17.37 3.50 -3.13
C ASN A 194 18.52 4.28 -2.46
N GLY A 195 18.83 4.01 -1.20
CA GLY A 195 19.99 4.58 -0.50
C GLY A 195 19.90 6.08 -0.14
N LEU A 196 18.72 6.70 -0.27
CA LEU A 196 18.50 8.13 0.03
C LEU A 196 18.19 8.41 1.50
N LEU A 197 17.91 7.37 2.29
CA LEU A 197 17.64 7.47 3.72
C LEU A 197 18.86 7.02 4.53
N SER A 198 19.12 7.73 5.64
CA SER A 198 20.09 7.26 6.62
C SER A 198 19.63 5.96 7.28
N LYS A 199 20.56 5.14 7.78
CA LYS A 199 20.23 3.92 8.57
C LYS A 199 19.26 4.26 9.71
N ARG A 200 19.45 5.41 10.35
CA ARG A 200 18.60 5.91 11.43
C ARG A 200 17.17 6.19 10.97
N ASN A 201 16.98 6.89 9.85
CA ASN A 201 15.64 7.21 9.34
C ASN A 201 14.92 5.95 8.85
N LEU A 202 15.62 5.01 8.20
CA LEU A 202 15.03 3.72 7.81
C LEU A 202 14.53 2.93 9.01
N LEU A 203 15.32 2.86 10.09
CA LEU A 203 14.89 2.19 11.31
C LEU A 203 13.68 2.88 11.93
N LEU A 204 13.61 4.21 11.93
CA LEU A 204 12.43 4.92 12.44
C LEU A 204 11.16 4.59 11.63
N LEU A 205 11.25 4.50 10.30
CA LEU A 205 10.12 4.06 9.46
C LEU A 205 9.73 2.60 9.76
N GLU A 206 10.70 1.72 9.96
CA GLU A 206 10.49 0.31 10.35
C GLU A 206 9.79 0.20 11.71
N PHE A 207 10.18 1.03 12.68
CA PHE A 207 9.50 1.12 13.96
C PHE A 207 8.08 1.67 13.81
N GLN A 208 7.88 2.74 13.04
CA GLN A 208 6.54 3.28 12.78
C GLN A 208 5.61 2.22 12.18
N GLN A 209 6.10 1.46 11.21
CA GLN A 209 5.38 0.35 10.61
C GLN A 209 5.00 -0.71 11.67
N ALA A 210 5.95 -1.17 12.49
CA ALA A 210 5.70 -2.13 13.55
C ALA A 210 4.70 -1.62 14.60
N GLY A 211 4.77 -0.33 14.96
CA GLY A 211 3.86 0.33 15.89
C GLY A 211 2.43 0.39 15.34
N LYS A 212 2.25 0.74 14.06
CA LYS A 212 0.94 0.79 13.40
C LYS A 212 0.28 -0.59 13.31
N TRP A 213 1.09 -1.64 13.20
CA TRP A 213 0.61 -3.04 13.19
C TRP A 213 0.53 -3.68 14.57
N GLN A 214 0.82 -2.91 15.63
CA GLN A 214 0.79 -3.38 17.01
C GLN A 214 1.71 -4.59 17.26
N ASN A 215 2.79 -4.71 16.48
CA ASN A 215 3.81 -5.73 16.68
C ASN A 215 4.80 -5.27 17.77
N TRP A 216 4.25 -5.04 18.97
CA TRP A 216 4.97 -4.44 20.10
C TRP A 216 6.15 -5.30 20.55
N ASP A 217 6.04 -6.63 20.49
CA ASP A 217 7.13 -7.53 20.85
C ASP A 217 8.30 -7.43 19.87
N ALA A 218 8.04 -7.33 18.55
CA ALA A 218 9.11 -7.13 17.57
C ALA A 218 9.76 -5.75 17.73
N LEU A 219 8.96 -4.73 18.05
CA LEU A 219 9.43 -3.36 18.27
C LEU A 219 10.36 -3.28 19.49
N LEU A 220 9.94 -3.82 20.64
CA LEU A 220 10.70 -3.74 21.90
C LEU A 220 11.96 -4.61 21.91
N ASN A 221 11.98 -5.71 21.16
CA ASN A 221 13.11 -6.63 21.09
C ASN A 221 13.99 -6.45 19.83
N HIS A 222 13.82 -5.34 19.11
CA HIS A 222 14.56 -5.08 17.88
C HIS A 222 16.07 -4.94 18.12
N GLN A 223 16.89 -5.59 17.28
CA GLN A 223 18.35 -5.72 17.48
C GLN A 223 19.08 -4.37 17.50
N ASP A 224 18.69 -3.43 16.62
CA ASP A 224 19.29 -2.09 16.54
C ASP A 224 18.67 -1.05 17.52
N LEU A 225 17.66 -1.42 18.33
CA LEU A 225 17.02 -0.47 19.24
C LEU A 225 17.98 0.10 20.30
N PRO A 226 18.86 -0.69 20.95
CA PRO A 226 19.82 -0.17 21.91
C PRO A 226 20.76 0.89 21.33
N ASP A 227 21.07 0.84 20.04
CA ASP A 227 21.91 1.83 19.37
C ASP A 227 21.16 3.16 19.12
N LEU A 228 19.86 3.10 18.82
CA LEU A 228 19.04 4.30 18.59
C LEU A 228 18.72 5.10 19.85
N ILE A 229 18.68 4.43 20.99
CA ILE A 229 18.44 5.08 22.28
C ILE A 229 19.74 5.61 22.93
N ARG A 230 20.90 5.48 22.25
CA ARG A 230 22.14 6.15 22.66
C ARG A 230 22.05 7.64 22.34
N GLY A 231 22.04 8.48 23.37
CA GLY A 231 21.85 9.92 23.23
C GLY A 231 20.37 10.32 23.25
N ARG A 232 20.03 11.47 22.65
CA ARG A 232 18.64 11.95 22.65
C ARG A 232 17.75 11.09 21.77
N ILE A 233 16.68 10.56 22.37
CA ILE A 233 15.68 9.73 21.68
C ILE A 233 14.73 10.65 20.89
N PRO A 234 14.48 10.41 19.59
CA PRO A 234 13.48 11.16 18.83
C PRO A 234 12.09 11.07 19.47
N SER A 235 11.36 12.18 19.51
CA SER A 235 10.06 12.23 20.20
C SER A 235 9.04 11.23 19.63
N SER A 236 9.05 11.00 18.31
CA SER A 236 8.21 9.98 17.66
C SER A 236 8.54 8.57 18.16
N LEU A 237 9.83 8.22 18.30
CA LEU A 237 10.27 6.94 18.85
C LEU A 237 9.92 6.82 20.34
N THR A 238 10.11 7.88 21.13
CA THR A 238 9.74 7.91 22.55
C THR A 238 8.26 7.60 22.74
N ARG A 239 7.36 8.27 22.00
CA ARG A 239 5.92 8.01 22.05
C ARG A 239 5.60 6.55 21.74
N MET A 240 6.17 6.04 20.66
CA MET A 240 5.92 4.68 20.18
C MET A 240 6.39 3.61 21.18
N LEU A 241 7.57 3.79 21.77
CA LEU A 241 8.08 2.90 22.83
C LEU A 241 7.19 2.96 24.07
N LEU A 242 6.79 4.15 24.52
CA LEU A 242 5.92 4.30 25.68
C LEU A 242 4.55 3.65 25.46
N VAL A 243 3.96 3.80 24.26
CA VAL A 243 2.74 3.11 23.86
C VAL A 243 2.95 1.59 23.84
N ALA A 244 4.08 1.10 23.30
CA ALA A 244 4.40 -0.33 23.30
C ALA A 244 4.49 -0.90 24.73
N TYR A 245 5.14 -0.19 25.66
CA TYR A 245 5.18 -0.57 27.07
C TYR A 245 3.79 -0.58 27.70
N GLN A 246 2.97 0.42 27.38
CA GLN A 246 1.60 0.49 27.86
C GLN A 246 0.82 -0.76 27.46
N HIS A 247 0.83 -1.12 26.18
CA HIS A 247 0.12 -2.30 25.67
C HIS A 247 0.69 -3.61 26.20
N ARG A 248 2.02 -3.73 26.31
CA ARG A 248 2.68 -5.00 26.61
C ARG A 248 2.71 -5.35 28.10
N TYR A 249 2.84 -4.35 28.96
CA TYR A 249 3.10 -4.55 30.40
C TYR A 249 2.09 -3.87 31.31
N LEU A 250 1.51 -2.73 30.91
CA LEU A 250 0.71 -1.90 31.82
C LEU A 250 -0.80 -2.04 31.60
N GLY A 251 -1.25 -2.54 30.45
CA GLY A 251 -2.68 -2.62 30.12
C GLY A 251 -3.33 -1.26 29.84
N HIS A 252 -4.64 -1.25 29.60
CA HIS A 252 -5.39 -0.05 29.19
C HIS A 252 -5.94 0.81 30.34
N GLY A 253 -5.83 0.36 31.59
CA GLY A 253 -6.45 1.02 32.75
C GLY A 253 -5.44 1.52 33.77
N ALA A 254 -5.77 2.63 34.44
CA ALA A 254 -4.95 3.26 35.49
C ALA A 254 -4.63 2.36 36.71
N LEU A 255 -5.33 1.22 36.86
CA LEU A 255 -5.19 0.25 37.94
C LEU A 255 -4.52 -1.07 37.52
N SER A 256 -4.05 -1.17 36.27
CA SER A 256 -3.55 -2.45 35.75
C SER A 256 -2.10 -2.74 36.14
N TYR A 257 -1.29 -1.71 36.43
CA TYR A 257 0.09 -1.91 36.91
C TYR A 257 0.17 -2.26 38.40
N THR A 258 -0.82 -1.83 39.20
CA THR A 258 -0.85 -2.10 40.65
C THR A 258 -1.17 -3.56 40.99
N GLN A 259 -1.63 -4.33 40.00
CA GLN A 259 -1.87 -5.77 40.12
C GLN A 259 -0.57 -6.59 40.06
N GLU A 260 0.48 -6.02 39.47
CA GLU A 260 1.80 -6.63 39.35
C GLU A 260 2.74 -6.13 40.44
N MET A 261 3.66 -6.99 40.89
CA MET A 261 4.70 -6.57 41.82
C MET A 261 5.77 -5.75 41.08
N PRO A 262 6.29 -4.65 41.66
CA PRO A 262 7.36 -3.86 41.04
C PRO A 262 8.57 -4.69 40.60
N SER A 263 8.94 -5.71 41.39
CA SER A 263 10.05 -6.62 41.10
C SER A 263 9.84 -7.45 39.83
N ALA A 264 8.61 -7.75 39.45
CA ALA A 264 8.29 -8.52 38.24
C ALA A 264 8.44 -7.68 36.97
N LEU A 265 8.06 -6.40 37.02
CA LEU A 265 8.15 -5.48 35.87
C LEU A 265 9.55 -4.88 35.71
N ARG A 266 10.31 -4.72 36.80
CA ARG A 266 11.61 -4.05 36.80
C ARG A 266 12.59 -4.52 35.71
N PRO A 267 12.78 -5.83 35.45
CA PRO A 267 13.71 -6.28 34.40
C PRO A 267 13.35 -5.76 33.01
N ALA A 268 12.06 -5.72 32.67
CA ALA A 268 11.58 -5.26 31.37
C ALA A 268 11.79 -3.75 31.17
N PHE A 269 11.64 -2.95 32.22
CA PHE A 269 11.87 -1.50 32.17
C PHE A 269 13.37 -1.15 32.18
N LEU A 270 14.20 -1.93 32.90
CA LEU A 270 15.65 -1.76 32.90
C LEU A 270 16.29 -2.09 31.54
N ALA A 271 15.67 -2.96 30.73
CA ALA A 271 16.15 -3.29 29.39
C ALA A 271 16.28 -2.05 28.49
N LEU A 272 15.39 -1.06 28.65
CA LEU A 272 15.42 0.22 27.93
C LEU A 272 15.64 1.39 28.89
N TYR A 273 16.57 1.22 29.84
CA TYR A 273 16.93 2.24 30.85
C TYR A 273 17.08 3.69 30.31
N PRO A 274 17.76 3.94 29.16
CA PRO A 274 17.88 5.31 28.62
C PRO A 274 16.55 6.01 28.32
N LEU A 275 15.48 5.27 28.03
CA LEU A 275 14.14 5.83 27.76
C LEU A 275 13.55 6.49 29.01
N PHE A 276 13.75 5.87 30.17
CA PHE A 276 13.16 6.31 31.43
C PHE A 276 14.01 7.36 32.15
N MET A 277 15.27 7.53 31.75
CA MET A 277 16.18 8.55 32.31
C MET A 277 16.23 9.84 31.49
N GLN A 278 15.44 9.95 30.43
CA GLN A 278 15.27 11.16 29.63
C GLN A 278 13.87 11.71 29.83
N VAL A 279 13.72 13.02 30.01
CA VAL A 279 12.40 13.65 30.11
C VAL A 279 11.79 13.69 28.71
N PRO A 280 10.63 13.07 28.47
CA PRO A 280 10.06 12.97 27.14
C PRO A 280 9.46 14.33 26.74
N LEU A 281 9.66 14.73 25.48
CA LEU A 281 9.13 15.98 24.91
C LEU A 281 7.69 15.77 24.44
N LEU A 282 6.80 15.54 25.39
CA LEU A 282 5.35 15.38 25.21
C LEU A 282 4.64 16.66 25.67
N GLY A 283 3.50 16.96 25.04
CA GLY A 283 2.53 17.93 25.52
C GLY A 283 1.71 17.42 26.70
N SER A 284 0.73 18.23 27.10
CA SER A 284 -0.13 18.00 28.27
C SER A 284 -1.56 17.57 27.90
N GLU A 285 -1.76 17.17 26.65
CA GLU A 285 -3.07 16.74 26.12
C GLU A 285 -3.47 15.36 26.64
N GLU A 286 -4.77 15.09 26.69
CA GLU A 286 -5.33 13.86 27.28
C GLU A 286 -4.77 12.58 26.62
N GLU A 287 -4.54 12.61 25.31
CA GLU A 287 -3.98 11.49 24.54
C GLU A 287 -2.55 11.13 24.97
N GLU A 288 -1.74 12.12 25.35
CA GLU A 288 -0.35 11.93 25.76
C GLU A 288 -0.20 11.65 27.26
N LEU A 289 -1.25 11.82 28.06
CA LEU A 289 -1.23 11.51 29.51
C LEU A 289 -0.88 10.04 29.78
N ASN A 290 -1.31 9.13 28.91
CA ASN A 290 -0.99 7.70 29.06
C ASN A 290 0.49 7.40 28.77
N ALA A 291 1.10 8.13 27.83
CA ALA A 291 2.53 8.05 27.60
C ALA A 291 3.32 8.61 28.80
N TRP A 292 2.88 9.73 29.36
CA TRP A 292 3.43 10.28 30.62
C TRP A 292 3.34 9.29 31.78
N LYS A 293 2.19 8.61 31.95
CA LYS A 293 2.03 7.58 33.00
C LYS A 293 3.00 6.42 32.79
N SER A 294 3.14 5.94 31.56
CA SER A 294 4.04 4.83 31.22
C SER A 294 5.50 5.18 31.51
N TRP A 295 5.90 6.41 31.19
CA TRP A 295 7.23 6.92 31.51
C TRP A 295 7.46 7.03 33.01
N ALA A 296 6.52 7.62 33.75
CA ALA A 296 6.62 7.78 35.21
C ALA A 296 6.69 6.44 35.95
N ILE A 297 5.93 5.43 35.52
CA ILE A 297 6.02 4.08 36.08
C ILE A 297 7.43 3.51 35.89
N GLY A 298 8.01 3.69 34.70
CA GLY A 298 9.39 3.27 34.45
C GLY A 298 10.41 4.01 35.31
N VAL A 299 10.29 5.32 35.45
CA VAL A 299 11.13 6.15 36.32
C VAL A 299 11.05 5.66 37.78
N ALA A 300 9.85 5.35 38.26
CA ALA A 300 9.63 4.81 39.60
C ALA A 300 10.26 3.42 39.79
N LEU A 301 10.16 2.55 38.80
CA LEU A 301 10.80 1.22 38.81
C LEU A 301 12.33 1.30 38.74
N VAL A 302 12.88 2.31 38.08
CA VAL A 302 14.33 2.58 38.11
C VAL A 302 14.75 3.03 39.50
N GLY A 303 13.99 3.93 40.12
CA GLY A 303 14.25 4.42 41.47
C GLY A 303 14.55 5.91 41.57
N ASP A 304 14.33 6.70 40.51
CA ASP A 304 14.68 8.13 40.49
C ASP A 304 13.47 9.01 40.77
N LYS A 305 13.42 9.62 41.96
CA LYS A 305 12.32 10.51 42.35
C LYS A 305 12.40 11.90 41.70
N THR A 306 13.59 12.35 41.31
CA THR A 306 13.82 13.74 40.87
C THR A 306 13.15 14.02 39.53
N LEU A 307 13.22 13.07 38.60
CA LEU A 307 12.63 13.18 37.26
C LEU A 307 11.10 13.22 37.29
N LEU A 308 10.46 12.63 38.30
CA LEU A 308 8.99 12.66 38.44
C LEU A 308 8.44 14.09 38.65
N SER A 309 9.27 15.05 39.02
CA SER A 309 8.85 16.46 39.12
C SER A 309 8.51 17.09 37.75
N ALA A 310 9.01 16.52 36.64
CA ALA A 310 8.74 16.97 35.27
C ALA A 310 7.34 16.61 34.76
N LEU A 311 6.54 15.85 35.51
CA LEU A 311 5.20 15.46 35.10
C LEU A 311 4.27 16.67 34.89
N PRO A 312 3.25 16.57 34.02
CA PRO A 312 2.17 17.56 33.95
C PRO A 312 1.43 17.67 35.30
N GLU A 313 1.00 18.88 35.67
CA GLU A 313 0.30 19.15 36.94
C GLU A 313 -0.94 18.25 37.14
N VAL A 314 -1.62 17.90 36.04
CA VAL A 314 -2.80 17.02 36.05
C VAL A 314 -2.49 15.66 36.70
N LEU A 315 -1.29 15.12 36.49
CA LEU A 315 -0.86 13.82 37.03
C LEU A 315 -0.21 13.91 38.41
N LYS A 316 0.12 15.11 38.89
CA LYS A 316 0.73 15.31 40.22
C LYS A 316 -0.26 15.13 41.37
N SER A 317 -1.57 15.20 41.10
CA SER A 317 -2.60 15.06 42.14
C SER A 317 -2.93 13.59 42.45
N GLY A 318 -2.72 13.17 43.70
CA GLY A 318 -3.07 11.84 44.25
C GLY A 318 -2.27 10.65 43.68
N TRP A 319 -2.31 10.48 42.36
CA TRP A 319 -1.70 9.38 41.61
C TRP A 319 -0.18 9.31 41.76
N LEU A 320 0.53 10.44 41.77
CA LEU A 320 1.98 10.46 41.97
C LEU A 320 2.38 9.89 43.34
N GLN A 321 1.58 10.12 44.39
CA GLN A 321 1.85 9.58 45.72
C GLN A 321 1.63 8.07 45.76
N GLU A 322 0.57 7.59 45.11
CA GLU A 322 0.30 6.14 44.94
C GLU A 322 1.44 5.45 44.20
N LEU A 323 1.93 6.05 43.12
CA LEU A 323 3.04 5.52 42.33
C LEU A 323 4.34 5.46 43.14
N GLN A 324 4.65 6.53 43.90
CA GLN A 324 5.83 6.56 44.77
C GLN A 324 5.76 5.49 45.86
N HIS A 325 4.58 5.25 46.42
CA HIS A 325 4.37 4.19 47.39
C HIS A 325 4.55 2.80 46.76
N TRP A 326 3.95 2.57 45.59
CA TRP A 326 4.07 1.30 44.86
C TRP A 326 5.51 0.99 44.45
N GLY A 327 6.28 1.98 43.99
CA GLY A 327 7.68 1.83 43.59
C GLY A 327 8.71 1.73 44.73
N ASP A 328 8.27 1.71 46.00
CA ASP A 328 9.11 1.77 47.21
C ASP A 328 10.08 2.97 47.21
N LEU A 329 9.64 4.12 46.67
CA LEU A 329 10.39 5.38 46.69
C LEU A 329 10.22 6.05 48.06
N LYS A 330 10.91 5.55 49.09
CA LYS A 330 10.80 6.09 50.46
C LYS A 330 11.18 7.57 50.50
N GLY A 331 10.25 8.38 51.00
CA GLY A 331 10.36 9.83 51.01
C GLY A 331 11.36 10.35 52.03
N ASN A 332 12.35 11.11 51.55
CA ASN A 332 12.69 12.37 52.20
C ASN A 332 12.09 13.50 51.36
N SER A 333 11.26 14.29 52.02
CA SER A 333 10.68 15.54 51.56
C SER A 333 11.78 16.59 51.42
N ASN A 334 12.55 16.52 50.34
CA ASN A 334 13.12 17.73 49.75
C ASN A 334 12.49 17.84 48.37
N GLU A 335 11.39 18.58 48.31
CA GLU A 335 10.98 19.25 47.08
C GLU A 335 12.15 20.14 46.67
N THR A 336 13.06 19.57 45.89
CA THR A 336 13.90 20.38 45.02
C THR A 336 13.08 20.40 43.74
N PRO A 337 12.41 21.51 43.39
CA PRO A 337 11.88 21.66 42.06
C PRO A 337 13.02 21.34 41.09
N LEU A 338 12.73 20.77 39.93
CA LEU A 338 13.57 21.06 38.77
C LEU A 338 13.60 22.59 38.68
N SER A 339 14.70 23.16 39.17
CA SER A 339 14.87 24.57 39.44
C SER A 339 14.57 25.39 38.18
N ALA A 340 14.25 26.67 38.41
CA ALA A 340 14.27 27.79 37.48
C ALA A 340 15.16 27.58 36.22
N PRO A 341 14.82 28.24 35.07
CA PRO A 341 15.54 28.09 33.80
C PRO A 341 17.04 27.97 34.05
N VAL A 342 17.67 26.91 33.52
CA VAL A 342 19.08 26.57 33.76
C VAL A 342 19.91 27.85 33.68
N LEU A 343 20.20 28.43 34.84
CA LEU A 343 21.05 29.58 34.96
C LEU A 343 22.45 29.02 34.77
N PHE A 344 22.93 29.02 33.52
CA PHE A 344 24.32 28.76 33.21
C PHE A 344 25.13 29.76 34.03
N SER A 345 25.72 29.29 35.12
CA SER A 345 26.45 30.15 36.05
C SER A 345 27.65 30.80 35.35
N GLN A 346 28.24 30.10 34.37
CA GLN A 346 29.28 30.56 33.45
C GLN A 346 29.20 29.81 32.11
N PRO A 347 29.64 30.41 30.98
CA PRO A 347 29.80 29.70 29.71
C PRO A 347 30.80 28.55 29.85
N PRO A 348 30.66 27.45 29.08
CA PRO A 348 31.56 26.31 29.18
C PRO A 348 32.98 26.71 28.78
N THR A 349 33.94 26.52 29.69
CA THR A 349 35.36 26.86 29.50
C THR A 349 36.24 25.65 29.16
N SER A 350 35.67 24.44 29.22
CA SER A 350 36.35 23.17 28.93
C SER A 350 35.42 22.17 28.23
N LEU A 351 36.00 21.21 27.52
CA LEU A 351 35.24 20.12 26.89
C LEU A 351 34.41 19.31 27.90
N GLU A 352 34.93 19.10 29.12
CA GLU A 352 34.23 18.40 30.20
C GLU A 352 32.99 19.15 30.68
N SER A 353 33.12 20.48 30.85
CA SER A 353 31.97 21.33 31.22
C SER A 353 30.89 21.35 30.12
N LEU A 354 31.30 21.43 28.86
CA LEU A 354 30.39 21.37 27.71
C LEU A 354 29.71 19.99 27.61
N ALA A 355 30.46 18.91 27.81
CA ALA A 355 29.92 17.55 27.83
C ALA A 355 28.89 17.36 28.96
N SER A 356 29.16 17.89 30.16
CA SER A 356 28.21 17.85 31.29
C SER A 356 26.92 18.62 30.97
N TYR A 357 27.02 19.81 30.36
CA TYR A 357 25.84 20.58 29.94
C TYR A 357 25.05 19.85 28.84
N LEU A 358 25.73 19.28 27.85
CA LEU A 358 25.07 18.50 26.80
C LEU A 358 24.37 17.26 27.37
N GLN A 359 24.95 16.60 28.35
CA GLN A 359 24.33 15.47 29.05
C GLN A 359 23.12 15.91 29.89
N SER A 360 23.21 17.03 30.62
CA SER A 360 22.08 17.57 31.39
C SER A 360 20.93 18.05 30.49
N SER A 361 21.18 18.31 29.20
CA SER A 361 20.11 18.60 28.25
C SER A 361 19.12 17.45 28.09
N LEU A 362 19.54 16.19 28.32
CA LEU A 362 18.70 15.00 28.13
C LEU A 362 17.50 14.94 29.08
N THR A 363 17.60 15.61 30.23
CA THR A 363 16.52 15.74 31.22
C THR A 363 15.83 17.11 31.15
N ALA A 364 16.17 17.94 30.16
CA ALA A 364 15.59 19.27 30.00
C ALA A 364 14.21 19.20 29.33
N THR A 365 13.27 20.01 29.83
CA THR A 365 11.97 20.24 29.20
C THR A 365 12.08 21.11 27.95
N THR A 366 11.04 21.14 27.12
CA THR A 366 10.98 21.93 25.89
C THR A 366 11.30 23.41 26.12
N GLU A 367 10.83 24.00 27.23
CA GLU A 367 11.07 25.40 27.58
C GLU A 367 12.57 25.69 27.82
N ILE A 368 13.27 24.75 28.45
CA ILE A 368 14.68 24.90 28.85
C ILE A 368 15.62 24.66 27.65
N LEU A 369 15.20 23.87 26.65
CA LEU A 369 16.02 23.62 25.45
C LEU A 369 16.42 24.89 24.71
N GLY A 370 15.57 25.94 24.73
CA GLY A 370 15.89 27.25 24.17
C GLY A 370 17.15 27.87 24.77
N SER A 371 17.33 27.74 26.09
CA SER A 371 18.52 28.22 26.80
C SER A 371 19.77 27.42 26.45
N TYR A 372 19.66 26.11 26.24
CA TYR A 372 20.78 25.29 25.75
C TYR A 372 21.23 25.70 24.34
N ALA A 373 20.30 26.01 23.45
CA ALA A 373 20.63 26.50 22.11
C ALA A 373 21.32 27.88 22.15
N GLU A 374 20.88 28.76 23.06
CA GLU A 374 21.55 30.05 23.28
C GLU A 374 22.96 29.87 23.85
N MET A 375 23.15 28.94 24.79
CA MET A 375 24.47 28.57 25.30
C MET A 375 25.38 28.04 24.19
N LEU A 376 24.87 27.19 23.29
CA LEU A 376 25.64 26.68 22.15
C LEU A 376 26.02 27.78 21.15
N ARG A 377 25.14 28.76 20.90
CA ARG A 377 25.45 29.91 20.03
C ARG A 377 26.56 30.81 20.61
N ASN A 378 26.65 30.88 21.93
CA ASN A 378 27.60 31.74 22.64
C ASN A 378 28.88 30.99 23.09
N ALA A 379 28.99 29.68 22.83
CA ALA A 379 30.15 28.87 23.19
C ALA A 379 31.35 29.13 22.27
N ASP A 380 32.57 28.89 22.77
CA ASP A 380 33.78 29.02 21.96
C ASP A 380 33.79 28.04 20.78
N THR A 381 34.01 28.58 19.58
CA THR A 381 34.16 27.84 18.32
C THR A 381 35.18 26.70 18.38
N GLN A 382 36.32 26.88 19.05
CA GLN A 382 37.32 25.80 19.15
C GLN A 382 36.84 24.65 20.04
N LEU A 383 36.11 24.95 21.11
CA LEU A 383 35.50 23.94 21.98
C LEU A 383 34.36 23.19 21.26
N LEU A 384 33.56 23.88 20.45
CA LEU A 384 32.52 23.26 19.63
C LEU A 384 33.09 22.29 18.60
N GLU A 385 34.16 22.67 17.88
CA GLU A 385 34.82 21.76 16.93
C GLU A 385 35.39 20.51 17.62
N GLN A 386 35.95 20.66 18.83
CA GLN A 386 36.41 19.52 19.62
C GLN A 386 35.27 18.61 20.05
N ALA A 387 34.14 19.18 20.48
CA ALA A 387 32.95 18.42 20.84
C ALA A 387 32.34 17.69 19.63
N GLN A 388 32.31 18.32 18.45
CA GLN A 388 31.79 17.73 17.21
C GLN A 388 32.62 16.52 16.73
N ARG A 389 33.90 16.42 17.11
CA ARG A 389 34.72 15.22 16.85
C ARG A 389 34.31 14.01 17.69
N VAL A 390 33.58 14.20 18.79
CA VAL A 390 33.05 13.13 19.62
C VAL A 390 31.62 12.80 19.14
N PRO A 391 31.35 11.60 18.58
CA PRO A 391 30.07 11.30 17.93
C PRO A 391 28.84 11.53 18.81
N LEU A 392 28.93 11.20 20.11
CA LEU A 392 27.83 11.39 21.06
C LEU A 392 27.55 12.87 21.33
N LEU A 393 28.59 13.69 21.52
CA LEU A 393 28.43 15.13 21.76
C LEU A 393 27.93 15.83 20.50
N ASN A 394 28.44 15.45 19.32
CA ASN A 394 27.93 15.94 18.04
C ASN A 394 26.44 15.66 17.89
N ALA A 395 26.01 14.42 18.17
CA ALA A 395 24.60 14.05 18.09
C ALA A 395 23.72 14.85 19.06
N LEU A 396 24.21 15.17 20.26
CA LEU A 396 23.49 16.02 21.21
C LEU A 396 23.38 17.47 20.72
N ILE A 397 24.47 18.05 20.21
CA ILE A 397 24.49 19.40 19.62
C ILE A 397 23.52 19.49 18.44
N GLU A 398 23.62 18.55 17.49
CA GLU A 398 22.70 18.48 16.34
C GLU A 398 21.25 18.33 16.80
N SER A 399 20.97 17.53 17.83
CA SER A 399 19.62 17.35 18.35
C SER A 399 19.06 18.63 18.97
N ILE A 400 19.85 19.37 19.75
CA ILE A 400 19.42 20.63 20.38
C ILE A 400 19.16 21.66 19.29
N ASN A 401 20.06 21.79 18.31
CA ASN A 401 19.88 22.71 17.19
C ASN A 401 18.64 22.35 16.37
N ARG A 402 18.43 21.07 16.04
CA ARG A 402 17.24 20.62 15.31
C ARG A 402 15.94 20.97 16.03
N LEU A 403 15.92 20.85 17.36
CA LEU A 403 14.73 21.12 18.19
C LEU A 403 14.49 22.62 18.46
N THR A 404 15.47 23.49 18.21
CA THR A 404 15.41 24.92 18.58
C THR A 404 15.56 25.89 17.41
N THR A 405 16.04 25.44 16.26
CA THR A 405 15.87 26.15 14.97
C THR A 405 14.38 26.22 14.58
N THR A 406 14.02 27.08 13.61
CA THR A 406 12.70 27.09 12.97
C THR A 406 12.46 25.79 12.19
N SER A 407 12.33 24.70 12.94
CA SER A 407 11.95 23.39 12.46
C SER A 407 10.50 23.43 12.05
N ILE A 408 10.17 22.73 10.97
CA ILE A 408 8.80 22.50 10.59
C ILE A 408 8.11 21.73 11.72
N ASN A 409 7.27 22.43 12.48
CA ASN A 409 6.58 21.95 13.66
C ASN A 409 5.07 21.77 13.43
N GLY A 410 4.64 21.87 12.17
CA GLY A 410 3.23 21.88 11.79
C GLY A 410 2.99 22.04 10.31
N TRP A 411 1.74 21.78 9.91
CA TRP A 411 1.32 21.76 8.52
C TRP A 411 1.40 23.13 7.84
N ASP A 412 0.99 24.21 8.51
CA ASP A 412 1.07 25.56 7.92
C ASP A 412 2.52 25.97 7.60
N CYS A 413 3.46 25.66 8.50
CA CYS A 413 4.89 25.90 8.28
C CYS A 413 5.41 25.04 7.11
N TRP A 414 4.99 23.78 7.05
CA TRP A 414 5.37 22.86 5.97
C TRP A 414 4.86 23.35 4.61
N PHE A 415 3.59 23.74 4.52
CA PHE A 415 3.01 24.26 3.27
C PHE A 415 3.70 25.56 2.83
N SER A 416 4.01 26.45 3.78
CA SER A 416 4.75 27.69 3.46
C SER A 416 6.15 27.40 2.91
N ARG A 417 6.87 26.42 3.47
CA ARG A 417 8.20 26.01 2.98
C ARG A 417 8.13 25.34 1.63
N LEU A 418 7.09 24.54 1.39
CA LEU A 418 6.91 23.88 0.11
C LEU A 418 6.69 24.86 -1.06
N SER A 419 6.20 26.08 -0.78
CA SER A 419 6.05 27.13 -1.80
C SER A 419 7.36 27.85 -2.15
N GLU A 420 8.47 27.61 -1.44
CA GLU A 420 9.77 28.23 -1.72
C GLU A 420 10.48 27.54 -2.90
N PRO A 421 11.12 28.28 -3.83
CA PRO A 421 11.57 27.77 -5.13
C PRO A 421 12.76 26.78 -5.08
N ASP A 422 13.59 26.81 -4.03
CA ASP A 422 14.83 26.03 -3.93
C ASP A 422 14.74 24.85 -2.93
N VAL A 423 13.53 24.47 -2.53
CA VAL A 423 13.34 23.47 -1.48
C VAL A 423 13.39 22.04 -2.02
N ASP A 424 14.19 21.19 -1.38
CA ASP A 424 14.21 19.76 -1.65
C ASP A 424 12.95 19.07 -1.10
N GLY A 425 12.03 18.75 -2.01
CA GLY A 425 10.79 18.04 -1.69
C GLY A 425 11.01 16.68 -1.02
N ASN A 426 12.14 16.00 -1.25
CA ASN A 426 12.43 14.72 -0.59
C ASN A 426 12.75 14.92 0.89
N VAL A 427 13.48 15.98 1.24
CA VAL A 427 13.78 16.32 2.65
C VAL A 427 12.49 16.69 3.38
N LEU A 428 11.64 17.50 2.74
CA LEU A 428 10.31 17.83 3.28
C LEU A 428 9.43 16.61 3.51
N LEU A 429 9.43 15.65 2.58
CA LEU A 429 8.66 14.42 2.73
C LEU A 429 9.20 13.49 3.82
N GLN A 430 10.51 13.45 4.03
CA GLN A 430 11.10 12.70 5.15
C GLN A 430 10.63 13.27 6.49
N ILE A 431 10.56 14.60 6.61
CA ILE A 431 10.04 15.25 7.83
C ILE A 431 8.58 14.86 8.04
N VAL A 432 7.77 14.89 6.99
CA VAL A 432 6.35 14.46 7.08
C VAL A 432 6.26 13.02 7.56
N ALA A 433 6.92 12.08 6.87
CA ALA A 433 6.84 10.66 7.22
C ALA A 433 7.26 10.36 8.67
N LEU A 434 8.24 11.09 9.21
CA LEU A 434 8.80 10.83 10.53
C LEU A 434 8.10 11.57 11.68
N GLU A 435 7.56 12.77 11.44
CA GLU A 435 7.14 13.69 12.51
C GLU A 435 5.67 14.13 12.42
N SER A 436 5.04 14.11 11.23
CA SER A 436 3.74 14.81 11.03
C SER A 436 2.60 14.26 11.89
N GLU A 437 2.63 12.98 12.24
CA GLU A 437 1.62 12.33 13.08
C GLU A 437 1.46 12.99 14.47
N HIS A 438 2.46 13.74 14.92
CA HIS A 438 2.51 14.34 16.25
C HIS A 438 2.41 15.87 16.22
N TRP A 439 2.16 16.46 15.04
CA TRP A 439 2.01 17.91 14.94
C TRP A 439 0.72 18.39 15.60
N PRO A 440 0.76 19.46 16.42
CA PRO A 440 -0.44 19.95 17.11
C PRO A 440 -1.49 20.51 16.14
N ILE A 441 -2.77 20.36 16.50
CA ILE A 441 -3.92 20.86 15.73
C ILE A 441 -3.83 22.36 15.45
N VAL A 442 -3.34 23.13 16.44
CA VAL A 442 -3.20 24.60 16.34
C VAL A 442 -2.23 25.07 15.24
N THR A 443 -1.48 24.15 14.64
CA THR A 443 -0.50 24.44 13.58
C THR A 443 -1.07 24.29 12.17
N PHE A 444 -2.37 24.06 12.05
CA PHE A 444 -3.07 23.94 10.77
C PHE A 444 -4.28 24.88 10.72
N HIS A 445 -4.36 25.69 9.66
CA HIS A 445 -5.53 26.51 9.36
C HIS A 445 -6.03 26.23 7.94
N GLU A 446 -7.24 25.69 7.83
CA GLU A 446 -7.84 25.35 6.54
C GLU A 446 -7.92 26.55 5.58
N THR A 447 -8.21 27.75 6.09
CA THR A 447 -8.27 28.98 5.28
C THR A 447 -6.92 29.34 4.64
N THR A 448 -5.81 29.04 5.31
CA THR A 448 -4.47 29.19 4.75
C THR A 448 -4.24 28.15 3.67
N PHE A 449 -4.60 26.89 3.93
CA PHE A 449 -4.43 25.79 2.98
C PHE A 449 -5.23 25.99 1.69
N ILE A 450 -6.53 26.30 1.77
CA ILE A 450 -7.36 26.52 0.58
C ILE A 450 -6.88 27.72 -0.26
N ARG A 451 -6.36 28.77 0.38
CA ARG A 451 -5.76 29.92 -0.32
C ARG A 451 -4.52 29.50 -1.11
N LEU A 452 -3.64 28.70 -0.47
CA LEU A 452 -2.45 28.16 -1.13
C LEU A 452 -2.83 27.32 -2.35
N LEU A 453 -3.82 26.43 -2.23
CA LEU A 453 -4.30 25.58 -3.33
C LEU A 453 -4.91 26.37 -4.50
N SER A 454 -5.51 27.54 -4.25
CA SER A 454 -6.35 28.23 -5.24
C SER A 454 -5.63 29.22 -6.15
N LYS A 455 -4.52 29.85 -5.73
CA LYS A 455 -3.88 30.94 -6.50
C LYS A 455 -2.35 30.97 -6.50
N ASP A 456 -1.70 30.33 -5.53
CA ASP A 456 -0.28 30.61 -5.23
C ASP A 456 0.62 29.35 -5.26
N PHE A 457 0.10 28.17 -5.56
CA PHE A 457 0.90 26.94 -5.48
C PHE A 457 1.78 26.73 -6.72
N PRO A 458 3.11 26.62 -6.58
CA PRO A 458 3.99 26.51 -7.73
C PRO A 458 3.93 25.09 -8.33
N PRO A 459 3.97 24.92 -9.67
CA PRO A 459 3.82 23.61 -10.31
C PRO A 459 4.85 22.56 -9.89
N HIS A 460 6.06 22.98 -9.50
CA HIS A 460 7.10 22.07 -9.03
C HIS A 460 6.78 21.43 -7.67
N ALA A 461 5.87 22.02 -6.88
CA ALA A 461 5.52 21.55 -5.56
C ALA A 461 4.37 20.53 -5.55
N PHE A 462 3.59 20.42 -6.63
CA PHE A 462 2.46 19.50 -6.72
C PHE A 462 2.83 18.03 -6.44
N PRO A 463 3.93 17.47 -6.98
CA PRO A 463 4.27 16.08 -6.70
C PRO A 463 4.56 15.85 -5.20
N THR A 464 5.22 16.79 -4.54
CA THR A 464 5.53 16.72 -3.11
C THR A 464 4.26 16.84 -2.27
N LEU A 465 3.36 17.76 -2.63
CA LEU A 465 2.07 17.91 -1.97
C LEU A 465 1.20 16.67 -2.11
N ARG A 466 1.13 16.07 -3.31
CA ARG A 466 0.47 14.78 -3.54
C ARG A 466 1.09 13.68 -2.68
N ASN A 467 2.42 13.63 -2.61
CA ASN A 467 3.12 12.57 -1.86
C ASN A 467 2.92 12.67 -0.35
N ALA A 468 2.64 13.86 0.18
CA ALA A 468 2.32 14.09 1.59
C ALA A 468 0.86 13.76 1.95
N MET A 469 -0.02 13.57 0.96
CA MET A 469 -1.46 13.31 1.15
C MET A 469 -1.79 12.15 2.09
N PRO A 470 -1.16 10.95 2.01
CA PRO A 470 -1.47 9.87 2.94
C PRO A 470 -1.25 10.25 4.41
N ALA A 471 -0.13 10.93 4.71
CA ALA A 471 0.20 11.36 6.07
C ALA A 471 -0.69 12.51 6.55
N PHE A 472 -1.09 13.41 5.65
CA PHE A 472 -1.99 14.49 6.02
C PHE A 472 -3.41 13.99 6.30
N ILE A 473 -3.94 13.07 5.50
CA ILE A 473 -5.24 12.42 5.74
C ILE A 473 -5.25 11.69 7.08
N GLU A 474 -4.20 10.91 7.36
CA GLU A 474 -4.07 10.22 8.64
C GLU A 474 -4.02 11.20 9.83
N TRP A 475 -3.32 12.32 9.66
CA TRP A 475 -3.29 13.36 10.68
C TRP A 475 -4.68 13.99 10.91
N LEU A 476 -5.46 14.24 9.84
CA LEU A 476 -6.83 14.73 9.95
C LEU A 476 -7.73 13.73 10.69
N GLU A 477 -7.62 12.44 10.37
CA GLU A 477 -8.36 11.36 11.05
C GLU A 477 -8.06 11.30 12.55
N LYS A 478 -6.78 11.30 12.91
CA LYS A 478 -6.33 11.23 14.30
C LYS A 478 -6.86 12.41 15.12
N ASN A 479 -6.79 13.61 14.55
CA ASN A 479 -7.21 14.84 15.22
C ASN A 479 -8.71 15.17 15.02
N GLN A 480 -9.47 14.30 14.36
CA GLN A 480 -10.91 14.45 14.08
C GLN A 480 -11.25 15.78 13.37
N VAL A 481 -10.37 16.23 12.47
CA VAL A 481 -10.55 17.47 11.72
C VAL A 481 -11.31 17.18 10.43
N LEU A 482 -12.52 17.73 10.30
CA LEU A 482 -13.32 17.67 9.08
C LEU A 482 -13.09 18.93 8.23
N LEU A 483 -12.64 18.74 6.99
CA LEU A 483 -12.45 19.82 6.03
C LEU A 483 -13.74 20.14 5.26
N LEU A 484 -13.82 21.35 4.72
CA LEU A 484 -14.86 21.78 3.80
C LEU A 484 -14.81 21.02 2.47
N SER A 485 -15.98 20.85 1.85
CA SER A 485 -16.13 20.23 0.52
C SER A 485 -15.25 20.92 -0.54
N THR A 486 -15.16 22.25 -0.51
CA THR A 486 -14.36 23.04 -1.44
C THR A 486 -12.85 22.76 -1.33
N THR A 487 -12.35 22.50 -0.14
CA THR A 487 -10.94 22.15 0.11
C THR A 487 -10.60 20.80 -0.51
N TRP A 488 -11.47 19.81 -0.33
CA TRP A 488 -11.33 18.49 -0.95
C TRP A 488 -11.35 18.53 -2.48
N VAL A 489 -12.26 19.32 -3.08
CA VAL A 489 -12.30 19.52 -4.55
C VAL A 489 -10.95 20.05 -5.05
N LYS A 490 -10.42 21.11 -4.43
CA LYS A 490 -9.14 21.71 -4.83
C LYS A 490 -7.96 20.77 -4.65
N TRP A 491 -7.99 19.93 -3.63
CA TRP A 491 -6.91 18.98 -3.41
C TRP A 491 -6.96 17.82 -4.40
N MET A 492 -8.16 17.35 -4.74
CA MET A 492 -8.36 16.35 -5.79
C MET A 492 -7.93 16.84 -7.18
N ASP A 493 -8.08 18.14 -7.47
CA ASP A 493 -7.57 18.73 -8.71
C ASP A 493 -6.06 18.47 -8.85
N ILE A 494 -5.28 18.55 -7.77
CA ILE A 494 -3.84 18.25 -7.79
C ILE A 494 -3.57 16.79 -8.15
N LEU A 495 -4.35 15.86 -7.58
CA LEU A 495 -4.22 14.44 -7.91
C LEU A 495 -4.55 14.17 -9.39
N ALA A 496 -5.54 14.88 -9.93
CA ALA A 496 -5.94 14.80 -11.33
C ALA A 496 -4.97 15.51 -12.30
N MET A 497 -4.07 16.38 -11.83
CA MET A 497 -3.04 17.02 -12.67
C MET A 497 -1.87 16.09 -13.02
N GLU A 498 -1.72 14.96 -12.33
CA GLU A 498 -0.66 13.99 -12.61
C GLU A 498 -0.88 13.29 -13.97
N GLN A 499 0.20 13.15 -14.76
CA GLN A 499 0.14 12.56 -16.11
C GLN A 499 -0.09 11.04 -16.11
N SER A 500 0.29 10.37 -15.03
CA SER A 500 0.11 8.92 -14.87
C SER A 500 -0.56 8.61 -13.55
N VAL A 501 -1.63 7.82 -13.59
CA VAL A 501 -2.37 7.37 -12.40
C VAL A 501 -1.90 5.97 -12.02
N SER A 502 -1.29 5.85 -10.84
CA SER A 502 -0.90 4.57 -10.24
C SER A 502 -2.05 3.97 -9.42
N GLN A 503 -1.91 2.70 -9.02
CA GLN A 503 -2.86 2.08 -8.09
C GLN A 503 -2.96 2.84 -6.75
N ALA A 504 -1.84 3.39 -6.26
CA ALA A 504 -1.83 4.21 -5.06
C ALA A 504 -2.60 5.52 -5.23
N ASP A 505 -2.61 6.11 -6.44
CA ASP A 505 -3.41 7.31 -6.72
C ASP A 505 -4.92 7.01 -6.66
N VAL A 506 -5.37 5.86 -7.19
CA VAL A 506 -6.79 5.46 -7.07
C VAL A 506 -7.17 5.24 -5.60
N LYS A 507 -6.30 4.62 -4.81
CA LYS A 507 -6.51 4.46 -3.36
C LYS A 507 -6.58 5.79 -2.61
N LEU A 508 -5.72 6.75 -2.97
CA LEU A 508 -5.77 8.11 -2.40
C LEU A 508 -7.06 8.83 -2.78
N ALA A 509 -7.52 8.68 -4.02
CA ALA A 509 -8.81 9.21 -4.47
C ALA A 509 -9.98 8.60 -3.67
N THR A 510 -9.94 7.29 -3.40
CA THR A 510 -10.94 6.60 -2.56
C THR A 510 -10.90 7.10 -1.12
N LEU A 511 -9.72 7.30 -0.52
CA LEU A 511 -9.61 7.87 0.83
C LEU A 511 -10.13 9.31 0.87
N ALA A 512 -9.78 10.15 -0.11
CA ALA A 512 -10.29 11.52 -0.19
C ALA A 512 -11.82 11.54 -0.36
N ALA A 513 -12.39 10.63 -1.16
CA ALA A 513 -13.82 10.50 -1.33
C ALA A 513 -14.52 10.09 -0.01
N GLU A 514 -13.93 9.17 0.75
CA GLU A 514 -14.46 8.78 2.07
C GLU A 514 -14.58 9.99 3.00
N HIS A 515 -13.54 10.83 3.09
CA HIS A 515 -13.54 12.03 3.92
C HIS A 515 -14.47 13.13 3.40
N PHE A 516 -14.48 13.33 2.07
CA PHE A 516 -15.37 14.29 1.43
C PHE A 516 -16.85 13.97 1.72
N LEU A 517 -17.22 12.68 1.65
CA LEU A 517 -18.59 12.21 1.86
C LEU A 517 -19.06 12.27 3.32
N GLN A 518 -18.15 12.39 4.29
CA GLN A 518 -18.48 12.55 5.72
C GLN A 518 -18.88 13.99 6.09
N GLY A 519 -18.50 14.98 5.27
CA GLY A 519 -18.73 16.39 5.53
C GLY A 519 -20.10 16.92 5.08
N SER A 520 -20.33 18.22 5.32
CA SER A 520 -21.46 18.94 4.72
C SER A 520 -21.10 19.33 3.28
N ILE A 521 -21.83 18.80 2.30
CA ILE A 521 -21.48 18.92 0.88
C ILE A 521 -22.48 19.81 0.15
N SER A 522 -21.96 20.75 -0.65
CA SER A 522 -22.78 21.52 -1.60
C SER A 522 -22.98 20.73 -2.90
N LEU A 523 -24.14 20.90 -3.56
CA LEU A 523 -24.41 20.24 -4.85
C LEU A 523 -23.32 20.55 -5.88
N THR A 524 -22.86 21.80 -5.95
CA THR A 524 -21.80 22.23 -6.88
C THR A 524 -20.48 21.54 -6.58
N ASP A 525 -20.06 21.46 -5.32
CA ASP A 525 -18.82 20.78 -4.96
C ASP A 525 -18.90 19.28 -5.22
N TYR A 526 -20.05 18.66 -4.96
CA TYR A 526 -20.30 17.25 -5.29
C TYR A 526 -20.09 16.98 -6.79
N GLN A 527 -20.70 17.80 -7.64
CA GLN A 527 -20.58 17.67 -9.09
C GLN A 527 -19.13 17.86 -9.57
N LEU A 528 -18.42 18.86 -9.03
CA LEU A 528 -17.01 19.10 -9.37
C LEU A 528 -16.11 17.96 -8.89
N PHE A 529 -16.32 17.47 -7.66
CA PHE A 529 -15.53 16.39 -7.09
C PHE A 529 -15.67 15.10 -7.91
N VAL A 530 -16.91 14.73 -8.27
CA VAL A 530 -17.17 13.56 -9.12
C VAL A 530 -16.57 13.75 -10.51
N ALA A 531 -16.69 14.93 -11.14
CA ALA A 531 -16.05 15.18 -12.42
C ALA A 531 -14.52 15.01 -12.36
N THR A 532 -13.87 15.50 -11.30
CA THR A 532 -12.43 15.30 -11.08
C THR A 532 -12.09 13.82 -10.85
N LEU A 533 -12.94 13.05 -10.16
CA LEU A 533 -12.77 11.60 -10.03
C LEU A 533 -12.88 10.88 -11.37
N GLN A 534 -13.84 11.24 -12.23
CA GLN A 534 -14.00 10.62 -13.54
C GLN A 534 -12.72 10.77 -14.39
N LEU A 535 -12.08 11.95 -14.35
CA LEU A 535 -10.79 12.18 -15.02
C LEU A 535 -9.66 11.27 -14.51
N ILE A 536 -9.66 10.94 -13.22
CA ILE A 536 -8.69 10.00 -12.63
C ILE A 536 -9.03 8.58 -13.08
N ILE A 537 -10.31 8.20 -13.08
CA ILE A 537 -10.79 6.86 -13.43
C ILE A 537 -10.49 6.53 -14.89
N GLU A 538 -10.77 7.44 -15.82
CA GLU A 538 -10.46 7.32 -17.25
C GLU A 538 -9.00 6.95 -17.51
N ARG A 539 -8.07 7.48 -16.70
CA ARG A 539 -6.63 7.24 -16.81
C ARG A 539 -6.16 6.01 -16.04
N SER A 540 -7.03 5.38 -15.25
CA SER A 540 -6.70 4.31 -14.32
C SER A 540 -7.20 2.92 -14.74
N GLY A 541 -7.74 2.79 -15.96
CA GLY A 541 -8.36 1.57 -16.48
C GLY A 541 -7.42 0.35 -16.48
N SER A 542 -7.41 -0.40 -15.38
CA SER A 542 -6.60 -1.60 -15.21
C SER A 542 -7.28 -2.60 -14.29
N LEU A 543 -7.01 -3.90 -14.51
CA LEU A 543 -7.59 -4.99 -13.72
C LEU A 543 -7.29 -4.85 -12.21
N LYS A 544 -6.13 -4.28 -11.84
CA LYS A 544 -5.71 -4.10 -10.45
C LYS A 544 -6.51 -3.03 -9.68
N ASN A 545 -7.10 -2.07 -10.39
CA ASN A 545 -7.80 -0.94 -9.77
C ASN A 545 -9.30 -1.24 -9.56
N LEU A 546 -9.85 -2.24 -10.25
CA LEU A 546 -11.29 -2.49 -10.26
C LEU A 546 -11.89 -2.74 -8.87
N LEU A 547 -11.21 -3.48 -8.00
CA LEU A 547 -11.70 -3.69 -6.64
C LEU A 547 -11.78 -2.37 -5.87
N THR A 548 -10.74 -1.54 -5.93
CA THR A 548 -10.72 -0.21 -5.28
C THR A 548 -11.76 0.75 -5.90
N LEU A 549 -12.02 0.66 -7.20
CA LEU A 549 -13.10 1.42 -7.85
C LEU A 549 -14.48 0.93 -7.41
N GLY A 550 -14.66 -0.38 -7.21
CA GLY A 550 -15.85 -0.93 -6.58
C GLY A 550 -16.06 -0.39 -5.17
N GLU A 551 -15.01 -0.37 -4.34
CA GLU A 551 -15.04 0.22 -3.00
C GLU A 551 -15.39 1.72 -3.04
N LEU A 552 -14.84 2.47 -4.00
CA LEU A 552 -15.20 3.87 -4.22
C LEU A 552 -16.71 4.01 -4.49
N MET A 553 -17.27 3.20 -5.39
CA MET A 553 -18.71 3.22 -5.70
C MET A 553 -19.56 2.88 -4.47
N GLU A 554 -19.12 1.91 -3.66
CA GLU A 554 -19.79 1.56 -2.41
C GLU A 554 -19.92 2.75 -1.45
N LEU A 555 -18.88 3.60 -1.35
CA LEU A 555 -18.92 4.82 -0.53
C LEU A 555 -20.01 5.80 -0.99
N PHE A 556 -20.14 6.01 -2.31
CA PHE A 556 -21.17 6.89 -2.88
C PHE A 556 -22.59 6.32 -2.75
N LEU A 557 -22.74 5.00 -2.67
CA LEU A 557 -24.03 4.35 -2.42
C LEU A 557 -24.46 4.47 -0.94
N ASP A 558 -23.48 4.52 -0.03
CA ASP A 558 -23.74 4.63 1.41
C ASP A 558 -23.95 6.09 1.85
N ALA A 559 -23.44 7.05 1.08
CA ALA A 559 -23.64 8.48 1.30
C ALA A 559 -25.04 8.98 0.88
N PRO A 560 -25.52 10.12 1.42
CA PRO A 560 -26.77 10.74 0.97
C PRO A 560 -26.78 11.02 -0.54
N ASP A 561 -27.88 10.66 -1.21
CA ASP A 561 -28.04 10.88 -2.65
C ASP A 561 -28.30 12.37 -2.95
N LEU A 562 -27.26 13.07 -3.42
CA LEU A 562 -27.32 14.49 -3.78
C LEU A 562 -27.64 14.70 -5.27
N ASP A 563 -27.06 13.87 -6.14
CA ASP A 563 -27.25 13.91 -7.59
C ASP A 563 -27.07 12.51 -8.20
N ASN A 564 -28.21 11.85 -8.40
CA ASN A 564 -28.26 10.49 -8.95
C ASN A 564 -27.70 10.44 -10.39
N SER A 565 -27.88 11.50 -11.19
CA SER A 565 -27.40 11.51 -12.57
C SER A 565 -25.86 11.47 -12.64
N VAL A 566 -25.22 12.21 -11.75
CA VAL A 566 -23.76 12.29 -11.64
C VAL A 566 -23.18 11.04 -11.02
N ARG A 567 -23.84 10.46 -10.02
CA ARG A 567 -23.47 9.15 -9.45
C ARG A 567 -23.55 8.04 -10.50
N ASN A 568 -24.58 8.04 -11.34
CA ASN A 568 -24.73 7.06 -12.41
C ASN A 568 -23.66 7.24 -13.49
N ALA A 569 -23.30 8.48 -13.84
CA ALA A 569 -22.21 8.75 -14.76
C ALA A 569 -20.87 8.16 -14.25
N LEU A 570 -20.55 8.37 -12.97
CA LEU A 570 -19.39 7.79 -12.31
C LEU A 570 -19.37 6.25 -12.41
N TRP A 571 -20.52 5.61 -12.15
CA TRP A 571 -20.65 4.16 -12.29
C TRP A 571 -20.41 3.69 -13.73
N MET A 572 -20.93 4.40 -14.73
CA MET A 572 -20.78 4.01 -16.13
C MET A 572 -19.31 3.98 -16.56
N ASP A 573 -18.47 4.86 -16.01
CA ASP A 573 -17.01 4.84 -16.25
C ASP A 573 -16.34 3.59 -15.64
N ILE A 574 -16.71 3.25 -14.39
CA ILE A 574 -16.24 2.04 -13.70
C ILE A 574 -16.71 0.77 -14.44
N GLN A 575 -17.97 0.75 -14.87
CA GLN A 575 -18.58 -0.35 -15.62
C GLN A 575 -17.89 -0.55 -16.97
N SER A 576 -17.52 0.53 -17.66
CA SER A 576 -16.76 0.48 -18.91
C SER A 576 -15.40 -0.20 -18.70
N CYS A 577 -14.69 0.19 -17.63
CA CYS A 577 -13.45 -0.46 -17.24
C CYS A 577 -13.67 -1.96 -16.95
N ALA A 578 -14.69 -2.31 -16.14
CA ALA A 578 -14.98 -3.70 -15.79
C ALA A 578 -15.32 -4.55 -17.03
N SER A 579 -16.08 -3.99 -17.96
CA SER A 579 -16.49 -4.65 -19.20
C SER A 579 -15.29 -4.95 -20.11
N SER A 580 -14.33 -4.03 -20.18
CA SER A 580 -13.12 -4.17 -21.02
C SER A 580 -12.22 -5.34 -20.62
N VAL A 581 -12.22 -5.73 -19.34
CA VAL A 581 -11.40 -6.83 -18.80
C VAL A 581 -12.22 -7.99 -18.24
N TRP A 582 -13.54 -8.01 -18.50
CA TRP A 582 -14.50 -8.97 -17.92
C TRP A 582 -14.07 -10.44 -18.00
N PRO A 583 -13.55 -10.94 -19.14
CA PRO A 583 -13.14 -12.35 -19.26
C PRO A 583 -11.99 -12.74 -18.32
N ARG A 584 -11.18 -11.76 -17.89
CA ARG A 584 -10.00 -11.97 -17.03
C ARG A 584 -10.31 -11.84 -15.54
N LEU A 585 -11.51 -11.39 -15.17
CA LEU A 585 -11.92 -11.24 -13.78
C LEU A 585 -12.22 -12.60 -13.15
N ASP A 586 -11.86 -12.75 -11.88
CA ASP A 586 -12.26 -13.89 -11.04
C ASP A 586 -13.75 -13.82 -10.70
N HIS A 587 -14.33 -14.99 -10.38
CA HIS A 587 -15.77 -15.10 -10.08
C HIS A 587 -16.26 -14.15 -8.96
N PRO A 588 -15.53 -13.97 -7.84
CA PRO A 588 -15.94 -13.01 -6.80
C PRO A 588 -16.02 -11.57 -7.33
N THR A 589 -15.02 -11.10 -8.06
CA THR A 589 -15.03 -9.73 -8.62
C THR A 589 -16.15 -9.53 -9.62
N ARG A 590 -16.45 -10.52 -10.48
CA ARG A 590 -17.62 -10.47 -11.38
C ARG A 590 -18.93 -10.33 -10.60
N THR A 591 -19.08 -11.10 -9.52
CA THR A 591 -20.27 -11.04 -8.65
C THR A 591 -20.44 -9.66 -8.03
N ILE A 592 -19.34 -9.07 -7.52
CA ILE A 592 -19.33 -7.73 -6.94
C ILE A 592 -19.78 -6.70 -7.98
N MET A 593 -19.20 -6.72 -9.19
CA MET A 593 -19.52 -5.76 -10.25
C MET A 593 -20.98 -5.87 -10.73
N ARG A 594 -21.54 -7.09 -10.83
CA ARG A 594 -22.97 -7.26 -11.15
C ARG A 594 -23.88 -6.70 -10.06
N ASN A 595 -23.57 -6.96 -8.79
CA ASN A 595 -24.37 -6.42 -7.69
C ASN A 595 -24.30 -4.90 -7.62
N LEU A 596 -23.12 -4.30 -7.86
CA LEU A 596 -22.99 -2.85 -7.94
C LEU A 596 -23.78 -2.25 -9.11
N ALA A 597 -23.83 -2.91 -10.28
CA ALA A 597 -24.71 -2.47 -11.37
C ALA A 597 -26.18 -2.41 -10.93
N ILE A 598 -26.64 -3.44 -10.22
CA ILE A 598 -28.02 -3.50 -9.72
C ILE A 598 -28.27 -2.42 -8.65
N ASP A 599 -27.34 -2.23 -7.72
CA ASP A 599 -27.47 -1.25 -6.65
C ASP A 599 -27.50 0.19 -7.17
N VAL A 600 -26.78 0.49 -8.25
CA VAL A 600 -26.70 1.83 -8.85
C VAL A 600 -27.87 2.09 -9.82
N LEU A 601 -28.10 1.19 -10.78
CA LEU A 601 -29.00 1.41 -11.91
C LEU A 601 -30.34 0.67 -11.78
N GLY A 602 -30.48 -0.22 -10.79
CA GLY A 602 -31.68 -1.01 -10.53
C GLY A 602 -31.66 -2.41 -11.13
N ASN A 603 -32.73 -3.17 -10.87
CA ASN A 603 -32.87 -4.57 -11.28
C ASN A 603 -32.73 -4.74 -12.81
N GLY A 604 -31.90 -5.70 -13.22
CA GLY A 604 -31.63 -6.02 -14.63
C GLY A 604 -30.45 -5.26 -15.24
N ALA A 605 -29.84 -4.32 -14.50
CA ALA A 605 -28.65 -3.61 -14.97
C ALA A 605 -27.41 -4.50 -15.11
N ASP A 606 -27.36 -5.63 -14.40
CA ASP A 606 -26.31 -6.65 -14.50
C ASP A 606 -26.23 -7.31 -15.89
N ALA A 607 -27.31 -7.21 -16.70
CA ALA A 607 -27.36 -7.75 -18.06
C ALA A 607 -26.37 -7.08 -19.04
N VAL A 608 -25.79 -5.94 -18.67
CA VAL A 608 -24.70 -5.31 -19.45
C VAL A 608 -23.45 -6.18 -19.49
N PHE A 609 -23.24 -6.99 -18.47
CA PHE A 609 -22.09 -7.88 -18.38
C PHE A 609 -22.38 -9.22 -19.05
N PRO A 610 -21.39 -9.83 -19.73
CA PRO A 610 -21.57 -11.14 -20.36
C PRO A 610 -22.12 -12.18 -19.37
N PRO A 611 -23.10 -13.00 -19.79
CA PRO A 611 -23.55 -14.13 -18.99
C PRO A 611 -22.39 -15.10 -18.79
N GLU A 612 -22.32 -15.72 -17.62
CA GLU A 612 -21.36 -16.80 -17.37
C GLU A 612 -21.62 -17.94 -18.37
N ALA A 613 -20.58 -18.31 -19.12
CA ALA A 613 -20.69 -19.43 -20.04
C ALA A 613 -21.07 -20.69 -19.23
N LEU A 614 -22.16 -21.36 -19.63
CA LEU A 614 -22.73 -22.57 -19.01
C LEU A 614 -21.80 -23.80 -18.90
N GLY A 615 -20.48 -23.63 -19.08
CA GLY A 615 -19.47 -24.68 -18.96
C GLY A 615 -18.13 -24.23 -18.37
N CYS A 616 -17.93 -22.94 -18.05
CA CYS A 616 -16.77 -22.47 -17.30
C CYS A 616 -17.17 -22.36 -15.82
N ASP A 617 -16.33 -22.78 -14.88
CA ASP A 617 -16.51 -22.66 -13.41
C ASP A 617 -17.33 -23.71 -12.65
N LYS A 618 -17.55 -24.90 -13.21
CA LYS A 618 -17.74 -26.08 -12.34
C LYS A 618 -16.43 -26.58 -11.71
N SER A 619 -15.28 -25.95 -11.97
CA SER A 619 -14.01 -26.31 -11.33
C SER A 619 -13.72 -25.47 -10.08
N GLU A 620 -13.94 -24.15 -10.13
CA GLU A 620 -13.69 -23.24 -8.97
C GLU A 620 -14.79 -23.28 -7.90
N LEU A 621 -16.06 -23.44 -8.29
CA LEU A 621 -17.17 -23.66 -7.34
C LEU A 621 -17.16 -25.07 -6.71
N LYS A 622 -16.48 -26.05 -7.31
CA LYS A 622 -16.28 -27.39 -6.71
C LYS A 622 -15.26 -27.40 -5.57
N THR A 623 -14.45 -26.35 -5.45
CA THR A 623 -13.46 -26.15 -4.38
C THR A 623 -14.01 -25.35 -3.19
N LEU A 624 -15.28 -24.94 -3.21
CA LEU A 624 -15.91 -24.29 -2.06
C LEU A 624 -16.65 -25.34 -1.22
N PRO A 625 -16.41 -25.40 0.10
CA PRO A 625 -17.03 -26.40 0.98
C PRO A 625 -18.51 -26.08 1.20
N ASP A 626 -19.27 -27.13 1.50
CA ASP A 626 -20.64 -26.98 1.95
C ASP A 626 -20.66 -26.41 3.37
N LEU A 627 -21.26 -25.23 3.51
CA LEU A 627 -21.38 -24.49 4.77
C LEU A 627 -22.83 -24.48 5.29
N LEU A 628 -23.68 -25.41 4.84
CA LEU A 628 -25.08 -25.45 5.24
C LEU A 628 -25.26 -25.45 6.78
N GLY A 629 -26.07 -24.51 7.27
CA GLY A 629 -26.36 -24.36 8.69
C GLY A 629 -25.28 -23.64 9.50
N LYS A 630 -24.15 -23.26 8.88
CA LYS A 630 -23.10 -22.48 9.54
C LYS A 630 -23.53 -21.03 9.73
N ARG A 631 -23.03 -20.45 10.82
CA ARG A 631 -23.29 -19.08 11.23
C ARG A 631 -22.04 -18.23 11.02
N ILE A 632 -22.16 -17.15 10.27
CA ILE A 632 -21.06 -16.23 10.00
C ILE A 632 -21.38 -14.89 10.65
N ALA A 633 -20.45 -14.34 11.42
CA ALA A 633 -20.55 -12.99 11.94
C ALA A 633 -19.65 -12.03 11.15
N ILE A 634 -20.16 -10.85 10.82
CA ILE A 634 -19.37 -9.75 10.23
C ILE A 634 -19.40 -8.56 11.17
N TYR A 635 -18.23 -8.10 11.60
CA TYR A 635 -18.06 -6.85 12.34
C TYR A 635 -17.34 -5.80 11.48
N THR A 636 -17.99 -4.65 11.27
CA THR A 636 -17.44 -3.46 10.60
C THR A 636 -18.28 -2.23 10.93
N LEU A 637 -17.66 -1.05 10.98
CA LEU A 637 -18.35 0.24 11.11
C LEU A 637 -18.94 0.70 9.77
N THR A 638 -18.53 0.10 8.66
CA THR A 638 -19.08 0.37 7.32
C THR A 638 -20.33 -0.49 7.11
N GLU A 639 -21.48 -0.02 7.59
CA GLU A 639 -22.73 -0.80 7.59
C GLU A 639 -23.18 -1.24 6.18
N GLY A 640 -23.04 -0.36 5.18
CA GLY A 640 -23.42 -0.68 3.80
C GLY A 640 -22.59 -1.83 3.21
N ALA A 641 -21.27 -1.83 3.45
CA ALA A 641 -20.38 -2.93 3.09
C ALA A 641 -20.76 -4.25 3.78
N ALA A 642 -21.11 -4.22 5.09
CA ALA A 642 -21.57 -5.40 5.81
C ALA A 642 -22.85 -5.99 5.21
N ARG A 643 -23.81 -5.13 4.89
CA ARG A 643 -25.10 -5.51 4.30
C ARG A 643 -24.92 -6.15 2.92
N ARG A 644 -24.10 -5.54 2.06
CA ARG A 644 -23.78 -6.09 0.73
C ARG A 644 -23.04 -7.43 0.83
N ALA A 645 -22.02 -7.51 1.67
CA ALA A 645 -21.25 -8.73 1.89
C ALA A 645 -22.14 -9.87 2.40
N ARG A 646 -23.07 -9.58 3.33
CA ARG A 646 -24.09 -10.53 3.78
C ARG A 646 -24.90 -11.09 2.61
N GLY A 647 -25.47 -10.23 1.76
CA GLY A 647 -26.25 -10.68 0.60
C GLY A 647 -25.44 -11.56 -0.36
N MET A 648 -24.17 -11.18 -0.60
CA MET A 648 -23.26 -11.96 -1.45
C MET A 648 -22.95 -13.35 -0.87
N ILE A 649 -22.63 -13.42 0.42
CA ILE A 649 -22.30 -14.69 1.10
C ILE A 649 -23.53 -15.60 1.16
N GLU A 650 -24.71 -15.07 1.48
CA GLU A 650 -25.96 -15.85 1.52
C GLU A 650 -26.36 -16.36 0.11
N ALA A 651 -26.03 -15.62 -0.95
CA ALA A 651 -26.26 -16.05 -2.33
C ALA A 651 -25.27 -17.15 -2.78
N LEU A 652 -24.00 -17.03 -2.39
CA LEU A 652 -22.94 -17.99 -2.74
C LEU A 652 -23.05 -19.30 -1.93
N PHE A 653 -23.33 -19.22 -0.64
CA PHE A 653 -23.41 -20.36 0.27
C PHE A 653 -24.85 -20.58 0.75
N LYS A 654 -25.58 -21.45 0.05
CA LYS A 654 -26.99 -21.73 0.38
C LYS A 654 -27.12 -22.31 1.79
N GLY A 655 -28.02 -21.74 2.59
CA GLY A 655 -28.33 -22.24 3.93
C GLY A 655 -27.39 -21.73 5.03
N VAL A 656 -26.47 -20.81 4.72
CA VAL A 656 -25.68 -20.06 5.70
C VAL A 656 -26.50 -18.92 6.28
N ARG A 657 -26.29 -18.60 7.56
CA ARG A 657 -26.84 -17.41 8.20
C ARG A 657 -25.73 -16.41 8.50
N VAL A 658 -25.86 -15.19 7.99
CA VAL A 658 -24.90 -14.10 8.25
C VAL A 658 -25.52 -13.07 9.20
N ASP A 659 -24.90 -12.85 10.35
CA ASP A 659 -25.29 -11.83 11.33
C ASP A 659 -24.26 -10.68 11.29
N VAL A 660 -24.70 -9.42 11.22
CA VAL A 660 -23.84 -8.23 11.11
C VAL A 660 -23.85 -7.37 12.38
N ASN A 661 -22.73 -6.73 12.71
CA ASN A 661 -22.60 -5.81 13.84
C ASN A 661 -21.71 -4.60 13.51
N HIS A 662 -22.12 -3.41 13.96
CA HIS A 662 -21.45 -2.13 13.76
C HIS A 662 -21.33 -1.33 15.07
N ASP A 663 -21.39 -1.99 16.22
CA ASP A 663 -21.41 -1.32 17.51
C ASP A 663 -20.04 -0.63 17.76
N HIS A 664 -20.09 0.63 18.19
CA HIS A 664 -18.88 1.42 18.48
C HIS A 664 -18.19 1.03 19.81
N THR A 665 -18.83 0.20 20.63
CA THR A 665 -18.35 -0.21 21.96
C THR A 665 -18.53 -1.71 22.16
N ALA A 666 -17.92 -2.25 23.22
CA ALA A 666 -18.06 -3.64 23.63
C ALA A 666 -19.48 -3.92 24.16
N THR A 667 -20.41 -4.30 23.29
CA THR A 667 -21.79 -4.64 23.67
C THR A 667 -21.95 -6.14 23.92
N ASP A 668 -22.95 -6.51 24.75
CA ASP A 668 -23.32 -7.93 24.95
C ASP A 668 -23.69 -8.63 23.63
N LYS A 669 -24.23 -7.88 22.68
CA LYS A 669 -24.55 -8.38 21.33
C LYS A 669 -23.28 -8.79 20.58
N LEU A 670 -22.25 -7.94 20.58
CA LEU A 670 -20.96 -8.25 19.94
C LEU A 670 -20.29 -9.45 20.61
N VAL A 671 -20.28 -9.49 21.93
CA VAL A 671 -19.72 -10.61 22.71
C VAL A 671 -20.45 -11.92 22.43
N ASN A 672 -21.78 -11.89 22.35
CA ASN A 672 -22.56 -13.09 22.02
C ASN A 672 -22.32 -13.57 20.59
N LEU A 673 -22.19 -12.65 19.61
CA LEU A 673 -21.82 -13.01 18.25
C LEU A 673 -20.44 -13.68 18.20
N ALA A 674 -19.46 -13.15 18.94
CA ALA A 674 -18.12 -13.73 19.01
C ALA A 674 -18.11 -15.16 19.54
N LYS A 675 -18.99 -15.46 20.50
CA LYS A 675 -19.13 -16.78 21.12
C LYS A 675 -19.92 -17.79 20.25
N GLN A 676 -20.92 -17.34 19.50
CA GLN A 676 -21.88 -18.23 18.84
C GLN A 676 -21.62 -18.48 17.35
N ALA A 677 -20.89 -17.60 16.66
CA ALA A 677 -20.63 -17.78 15.24
C ALA A 677 -19.75 -19.02 14.99
N ASP A 678 -19.86 -19.65 13.82
CA ASP A 678 -18.85 -20.61 13.37
C ASP A 678 -17.64 -19.86 12.82
N TYR A 679 -17.87 -18.85 11.97
CA TYR A 679 -16.83 -17.99 11.40
C TYR A 679 -17.04 -16.54 11.81
N PHE A 680 -15.97 -15.82 12.08
CA PHE A 680 -16.04 -14.41 12.49
C PHE A 680 -15.11 -13.55 11.64
N ILE A 681 -15.71 -12.68 10.83
CA ILE A 681 -15.01 -11.71 9.99
C ILE A 681 -14.94 -10.38 10.72
N PHE A 682 -13.73 -9.90 10.99
CA PHE A 682 -13.48 -8.64 11.69
C PHE A 682 -12.75 -7.66 10.77
N ALA A 683 -13.47 -6.66 10.24
CA ALA A 683 -12.90 -5.65 9.36
C ALA A 683 -12.10 -4.61 10.17
N ALA A 684 -10.86 -4.94 10.51
CA ALA A 684 -10.00 -4.12 11.38
C ALA A 684 -9.67 -2.71 10.84
N THR A 685 -9.84 -2.50 9.53
CA THR A 685 -9.69 -1.20 8.85
C THR A 685 -10.90 -0.28 9.06
N SER A 686 -12.04 -0.82 9.46
CA SER A 686 -13.27 -0.10 9.78
C SER A 686 -13.81 -0.61 11.12
N ALA A 687 -13.01 -0.50 12.17
CA ALA A 687 -13.33 -1.01 13.51
C ALA A 687 -12.79 -0.08 14.59
N LYS A 688 -13.51 0.07 15.70
CA LYS A 688 -12.95 0.70 16.91
C LYS A 688 -12.08 -0.29 17.66
N HIS A 689 -10.96 0.17 18.20
CA HIS A 689 -10.04 -0.64 19.01
C HIS A 689 -10.73 -1.36 20.17
N GLN A 690 -11.72 -0.73 20.80
CA GLN A 690 -12.51 -1.33 21.89
C GLN A 690 -13.27 -2.59 21.48
N ALA A 691 -13.72 -2.69 20.23
CA ALA A 691 -14.44 -3.86 19.75
C ALA A 691 -13.53 -5.08 19.58
N LEU A 692 -12.28 -4.88 19.16
CA LEU A 692 -11.31 -5.98 19.05
C LEU A 692 -11.03 -6.61 20.42
N TYR A 693 -10.89 -5.80 21.47
CA TYR A 693 -10.69 -6.27 22.84
C TYR A 693 -11.91 -7.00 23.42
N ALA A 694 -13.12 -6.72 22.93
CA ALA A 694 -14.32 -7.45 23.31
C ALA A 694 -14.35 -8.86 22.71
N VAL A 695 -13.76 -9.05 21.52
CA VAL A 695 -13.83 -10.29 20.74
C VAL A 695 -12.65 -11.22 21.03
N THR A 696 -11.43 -10.69 21.13
CA THR A 696 -10.18 -11.47 21.29
C THR A 696 -10.11 -12.39 22.53
N PRO A 697 -10.74 -12.09 23.68
CA PRO A 697 -10.80 -13.02 24.81
C PRO A 697 -11.64 -14.27 24.52
N HIS A 698 -12.54 -14.22 23.53
CA HIS A 698 -13.49 -15.28 23.22
C HIS A 698 -13.12 -16.07 21.96
N ARG A 699 -12.30 -15.50 21.07
CA ARG A 699 -11.96 -16.10 19.78
C ARG A 699 -10.57 -15.71 19.30
N ARG A 700 -9.85 -16.64 18.67
CA ARG A 700 -8.50 -16.43 18.09
C ARG A 700 -8.44 -16.62 16.57
N ASP A 701 -9.45 -17.25 15.98
CA ASP A 701 -9.66 -17.56 14.56
C ASP A 701 -10.39 -16.44 13.80
N LEU A 702 -9.96 -15.20 13.97
CA LEU A 702 -10.59 -14.06 13.27
C LEU A 702 -10.14 -13.97 11.82
N ILE A 703 -11.09 -13.74 10.91
CA ILE A 703 -10.84 -13.51 9.49
C ILE A 703 -10.72 -12.00 9.26
N TYR A 704 -9.61 -11.56 8.67
CA TYR A 704 -9.30 -10.15 8.47
C TYR A 704 -9.33 -9.76 6.98
N PRO A 705 -10.35 -9.00 6.52
CA PRO A 705 -10.37 -8.38 5.21
C PRO A 705 -9.22 -7.39 5.01
N LYS A 706 -8.69 -7.30 3.78
CA LYS A 706 -7.62 -6.36 3.42
C LYS A 706 -8.12 -4.92 3.22
N GLY A 707 -9.40 -4.76 2.89
CA GLY A 707 -10.07 -3.50 2.57
C GLY A 707 -11.37 -3.31 3.36
N LYS A 708 -12.06 -2.19 3.14
CA LYS A 708 -13.28 -1.81 3.87
C LYS A 708 -14.57 -2.24 3.16
N GLY A 709 -14.53 -2.50 1.85
CA GLY A 709 -15.72 -2.77 1.06
C GLY A 709 -16.22 -4.22 1.14
N ALA A 710 -17.43 -4.44 0.63
CA ALA A 710 -18.08 -5.75 0.63
C ALA A 710 -17.26 -6.80 -0.12
N GLY A 711 -16.62 -6.40 -1.22
CA GLY A 711 -15.77 -7.29 -2.00
C GLY A 711 -14.56 -7.82 -1.24
N SER A 712 -13.95 -6.99 -0.40
CA SER A 712 -12.81 -7.42 0.42
C SER A 712 -13.24 -8.41 1.51
N ILE A 713 -14.39 -8.16 2.14
CA ILE A 713 -15.01 -9.06 3.13
C ILE A 713 -15.27 -10.43 2.50
N LEU A 714 -15.88 -10.45 1.32
CA LEU A 714 -16.19 -11.68 0.59
C LEU A 714 -14.92 -12.47 0.22
N ASN A 715 -13.92 -11.79 -0.37
CA ASN A 715 -12.68 -12.43 -0.79
C ASN A 715 -11.89 -13.01 0.38
N ALA A 716 -11.81 -12.31 1.51
CA ALA A 716 -11.15 -12.80 2.71
C ALA A 716 -11.84 -14.05 3.28
N PHE A 717 -13.17 -14.07 3.25
CA PHE A 717 -13.93 -15.25 3.67
C PHE A 717 -13.68 -16.45 2.75
N ILE A 718 -13.79 -16.25 1.43
CA ILE A 718 -13.54 -17.31 0.44
C ILE A 718 -12.14 -17.89 0.60
N ALA A 719 -11.11 -17.03 0.68
CA ALA A 719 -9.73 -17.46 0.82
C ALA A 719 -9.50 -18.29 2.10
N HIS A 720 -10.08 -17.86 3.23
CA HIS A 720 -9.97 -18.58 4.50
C HIS A 720 -10.59 -19.98 4.42
N VAL A 721 -11.78 -20.06 3.82
CA VAL A 721 -12.54 -21.30 3.69
C VAL A 721 -11.84 -22.28 2.73
N GLN A 722 -11.22 -21.79 1.66
CA GLN A 722 -10.40 -22.61 0.75
C GLN A 722 -9.10 -23.10 1.40
N GLN A 723 -8.41 -22.26 2.17
CA GLN A 723 -7.21 -22.68 2.92
C GLN A 723 -7.51 -23.78 3.93
N SER A 724 -8.66 -23.69 4.61
CA SER A 724 -9.09 -24.68 5.60
C SER A 724 -9.29 -26.08 4.99
N MET A 725 -9.64 -26.18 3.69
CA MET A 725 -9.72 -27.46 2.97
C MET A 725 -8.34 -28.06 2.69
N SER A 726 -7.36 -27.24 2.31
CA SER A 726 -6.01 -27.72 1.96
C SER A 726 -5.20 -28.28 3.13
N VAL A 727 -5.61 -27.99 4.37
CA VAL A 727 -4.98 -28.49 5.61
C VAL A 727 -5.69 -29.73 6.16
N ALA A 728 -6.90 -30.02 5.67
CA ALA A 728 -7.71 -31.17 6.08
C ALA A 728 -7.54 -32.42 5.18
N GLU A 729 -6.86 -32.26 4.03
CA GLU A 729 -6.31 -33.36 3.20
C GLU A 729 -4.88 -33.69 3.61
#